data_AF-A0A937ISC8-F1
#
_entry.id   AF-A0A937ISC8-F1
#
_cell.length_a   1.000
_cell.length_b   1.000
_cell.length_c   1.000
_cell.angle_alpha   90.00
_cell.angle_beta   90.00
_cell.angle_gamma   90.00
#
_symmetry.space_group_name_H-M   'P 1'
#
loop_
_entity.id
_entity.type
_entity.pdbx_description
1 polymer ?
#
loop_
_entity_poly.entity_id
_entity_poly.type
_entity_poly.pdbx_seq_one_letter_code
_entity_poly.pdbx_strand_id
1 'polypeptide(L)'
;MNNYYISFLFILGLLFSPNNQIISQSQNYSCGQHIVLKKLLKDSVFNSFYEKEQKSLVNKSQNLNLNNRGIVYKIPVVFHIIHNNGVEKIDRDQVIDALQILNRDLRALRADTATVDTLFKPLIADIEVEFVLATKSPDGSCFNGTTMTESVYSYNNGGINGSDQVNDIMMYNNVYQGNWPGNQYLNVFVCGSVGTGIAGYTNYPSGFFGNTMNNGVWLRHDYCGSIGTGSPSGSKTFVHEIGHWLNLPHTWGSTNDPGLATNCNSDDGVSDTPNTIGSNWCNYNEVTCGPVANIENHMEYSSCRKMFTQGQKSRMRTALNSTTGGRSNLITPSNHFATGIDAPAPFCEVDFFANRYVTCSGDSIYFEDYSFHNPISWDWNFQGASPNTSNLESTYAKYQLPGVYDVSLTASGDSINFITETKNESVVVMNYVGDQLPYYQGFENVNFNAPEWISNDLNWSITDEVSYNGSYCLKLQNQGLAEGTKQTLESKTLNLSDSSKAYFTFKYAYARKNSSNNDFLRILGSYDCGKTWATRKIIYTNQLITAADQNNFIPTYSEWKEANIVSLIGPFCVSNFRFKFEFNSGGGNNLYIDNINISYGNTTGTDSFINQEISVYPNPSSDFLKISAFKNIDEITIYDIMGKQVYSNKTNTKTLDLNISNFKNGYYSIQIKVGEFIKVKSFIKN
;
A
#
# COMPACT_ATOMS: atom_id res chain seq x y z
N MET A 1 -27.80 -66.94 24.86
CA MET A 1 -26.94 -66.96 23.67
C MET A 1 -27.26 -65.71 22.86
N ASN A 2 -26.28 -64.79 22.83
CA ASN A 2 -26.11 -63.48 22.16
C ASN A 2 -27.13 -63.07 21.08
N ASN A 3 -27.52 -61.80 20.89
CA ASN A 3 -27.36 -60.52 21.59
C ASN A 3 -28.22 -59.53 20.78
N TYR A 4 -29.21 -58.84 21.36
CA TYR A 4 -29.74 -57.57 20.84
C TYR A 4 -30.38 -56.78 21.99
N TYR A 5 -29.71 -55.71 22.42
CA TYR A 5 -30.31 -54.66 23.24
C TYR A 5 -30.80 -53.55 22.32
N ILE A 6 -32.11 -53.32 22.33
CA ILE A 6 -32.78 -52.16 21.76
C ILE A 6 -32.95 -51.15 22.89
N SER A 7 -32.52 -49.91 22.69
CA SER A 7 -33.10 -48.76 23.41
C SER A 7 -32.97 -47.49 22.57
N PHE A 8 -34.13 -46.86 22.43
CA PHE A 8 -34.45 -45.61 21.76
C PHE A 8 -33.61 -44.42 22.26
N LEU A 9 -33.17 -43.55 21.34
CA LEU A 9 -32.58 -42.25 21.64
C LEU A 9 -33.25 -41.18 20.77
N PHE A 10 -33.89 -40.21 21.44
CA PHE A 10 -34.50 -39.01 20.86
C PHE A 10 -33.57 -37.80 21.08
N ILE A 11 -33.15 -37.20 19.96
CA ILE A 11 -32.89 -35.77 19.70
C ILE A 11 -32.07 -34.96 20.73
N LEU A 12 -30.80 -34.68 20.38
CA LEU A 12 -30.16 -33.38 20.65
C LEU A 12 -29.40 -32.96 19.37
N GLY A 13 -29.87 -31.88 18.73
CA GLY A 13 -29.24 -31.30 17.54
C GLY A 13 -28.08 -30.38 17.92
N LEU A 14 -26.89 -30.72 17.45
CA LEU A 14 -25.76 -29.80 17.30
C LEU A 14 -25.45 -29.70 15.80
N LEU A 15 -25.82 -28.57 15.20
CA LEU A 15 -25.40 -28.16 13.88
C LEU A 15 -23.93 -27.72 13.94
N PHE A 16 -23.01 -28.64 13.66
CA PHE A 16 -21.67 -28.28 13.22
C PHE A 16 -21.72 -28.04 11.71
N SER A 17 -21.69 -26.77 11.29
CA SER A 17 -21.40 -26.43 9.90
C SER A 17 -19.93 -26.76 9.61
N PRO A 18 -19.59 -27.45 8.49
CA PRO A 18 -18.21 -27.61 8.11
C PRO A 18 -17.65 -26.25 7.72
N ASN A 19 -16.48 -25.92 8.26
CA ASN A 19 -15.64 -24.84 7.78
C ASN A 19 -15.40 -25.04 6.29
N ASN A 20 -15.97 -24.16 5.45
CA ASN A 20 -15.47 -23.94 4.10
C ASN A 20 -14.11 -23.26 4.22
N GLN A 21 -13.06 -24.04 4.47
CA GLN A 21 -11.74 -23.69 3.98
C GLN A 21 -11.83 -23.81 2.46
N ILE A 22 -11.91 -22.66 1.78
CA ILE A 22 -11.64 -22.57 0.35
C ILE A 22 -10.18 -22.98 0.20
N ILE A 23 -9.95 -24.25 -0.12
CA ILE A 23 -8.68 -24.71 -0.66
C ILE A 23 -8.59 -24.04 -2.03
N SER A 24 -7.86 -22.94 -2.09
CA SER A 24 -7.37 -22.35 -3.34
C SER A 24 -6.64 -23.45 -4.11
N GLN A 25 -7.23 -23.92 -5.22
CA GLN A 25 -6.48 -24.69 -6.21
C GLN A 25 -5.38 -23.76 -6.74
N SER A 26 -4.12 -24.14 -6.57
CA SER A 26 -3.00 -23.43 -7.17
C SER A 26 -3.20 -23.38 -8.70
N GLN A 27 -3.56 -22.21 -9.23
CA GLN A 27 -3.42 -21.99 -10.67
C GLN A 27 -1.95 -22.17 -11.02
N ASN A 28 -1.63 -23.12 -11.89
CA ASN A 28 -0.29 -23.27 -12.44
C ASN A 28 -0.09 -22.13 -13.45
N TYR A 29 0.79 -21.20 -13.14
CA TYR A 29 1.18 -20.13 -14.06
C TYR A 29 2.40 -20.56 -14.87
N SER A 30 2.38 -20.27 -16.17
CA SER A 30 3.40 -20.66 -17.16
C SER A 30 4.28 -19.48 -17.58
N CYS A 31 5.35 -19.75 -18.32
CA CYS A 31 6.12 -18.68 -18.97
C CYS A 31 5.33 -18.12 -20.16
N GLY A 32 5.40 -16.81 -20.37
CA GLY A 32 4.65 -16.09 -21.42
C GLY A 32 5.46 -15.76 -22.66
N GLN A 33 6.76 -16.08 -22.68
CA GLN A 33 7.70 -15.69 -23.74
C GLN A 33 7.20 -16.06 -25.14
N HIS A 34 6.75 -17.31 -25.34
CA HIS A 34 6.26 -17.79 -26.64
C HIS A 34 4.99 -17.07 -27.09
N ILE A 35 4.12 -16.71 -26.14
CA ILE A 35 2.87 -15.99 -26.44
C ILE A 35 3.20 -14.59 -26.95
N VAL A 36 4.15 -13.90 -26.31
CA VAL A 36 4.64 -12.58 -26.72
C VAL A 36 5.33 -12.68 -28.08
N LEU A 37 6.26 -13.62 -28.26
CA LEU A 37 6.97 -13.81 -29.52
C LEU A 37 6.00 -14.08 -30.67
N LYS A 38 5.03 -15.00 -30.49
CA LYS A 38 4.02 -15.32 -31.51
C LYS A 38 3.16 -14.11 -31.89
N LYS A 39 2.91 -13.18 -30.96
CA LYS A 39 2.22 -11.92 -31.26
C LYS A 39 3.13 -10.99 -32.05
N LEU A 40 4.38 -10.82 -31.64
CA LEU A 40 5.36 -9.95 -32.30
C LEU A 40 5.70 -10.41 -33.71
N LEU A 41 5.81 -11.72 -33.97
CA LEU A 41 6.08 -12.26 -35.31
C LEU A 41 4.96 -11.97 -36.34
N LYS A 42 3.78 -11.51 -35.90
CA LYS A 42 2.75 -11.01 -36.81
C LYS A 42 3.06 -9.63 -37.37
N ASP A 43 3.92 -8.86 -36.71
CA ASP A 43 4.48 -7.62 -37.23
C ASP A 43 5.60 -7.96 -38.23
N SER A 44 5.43 -7.54 -39.48
CA SER A 44 6.36 -7.87 -40.56
C SER A 44 7.73 -7.22 -40.39
N VAL A 45 7.81 -6.05 -39.73
CA VAL A 45 9.06 -5.38 -39.41
C VAL A 45 9.79 -6.20 -38.35
N PHE A 46 9.11 -6.55 -37.25
CA PHE A 46 9.73 -7.37 -36.22
C PHE A 46 10.18 -8.73 -36.75
N ASN A 47 9.35 -9.42 -37.55
CA ASN A 47 9.71 -10.73 -38.10
C ASN A 47 11.00 -10.68 -38.93
N SER A 48 11.17 -9.63 -39.75
CA SER A 48 12.38 -9.42 -40.55
C SER A 48 13.63 -9.22 -39.69
N PHE A 49 13.52 -8.43 -38.60
CA PHE A 49 14.60 -8.30 -37.61
C PHE A 49 14.93 -9.64 -36.96
N TYR A 50 13.91 -10.32 -36.43
CA TYR A 50 14.04 -11.59 -35.72
C TYR A 50 14.76 -12.65 -36.56
N GLU A 51 14.33 -12.91 -37.79
CA GLU A 51 14.95 -13.93 -38.65
C GLU A 51 16.43 -13.63 -38.95
N LYS A 52 16.74 -12.37 -39.25
CA LYS A 52 18.11 -11.93 -39.55
C LYS A 52 19.01 -12.05 -38.32
N GLU A 53 18.50 -11.64 -37.17
CA GLU A 53 19.23 -11.58 -35.91
C GLU A 53 19.49 -12.97 -35.32
N GLN A 54 18.51 -13.87 -35.37
CA GLN A 54 18.69 -15.26 -34.95
C GLN A 54 19.71 -15.99 -35.81
N LYS A 55 19.68 -15.81 -37.15
CA LYS A 55 20.73 -16.33 -38.05
C LYS A 55 22.12 -15.78 -37.69
N SER A 56 22.20 -14.48 -37.40
CA SER A 56 23.46 -13.85 -36.99
C SER A 56 24.01 -14.44 -35.69
N LEU A 57 23.15 -14.64 -34.68
CA LEU A 57 23.53 -15.22 -33.39
C LEU A 57 24.01 -16.67 -33.52
N VAL A 58 23.34 -17.48 -34.34
CA VAL A 58 23.77 -18.87 -34.63
C VAL A 58 25.10 -18.90 -35.37
N ASN A 59 25.29 -18.06 -36.39
CA ASN A 59 26.58 -17.98 -37.08
C ASN A 59 27.71 -17.53 -36.15
N LYS A 60 27.40 -16.62 -35.21
CA LYS A 60 28.39 -16.11 -34.26
C LYS A 60 28.75 -17.17 -33.21
N SER A 61 27.79 -17.95 -32.73
CA SER A 61 28.07 -19.03 -31.76
C SER A 61 28.97 -20.13 -32.34
N GLN A 62 28.88 -20.39 -33.66
CA GLN A 62 29.74 -21.35 -34.36
C GLN A 62 31.17 -20.83 -34.60
N ASN A 63 31.35 -19.50 -34.69
CA ASN A 63 32.65 -18.87 -35.00
C ASN A 63 33.39 -18.31 -33.77
N LEU A 64 32.73 -18.21 -32.61
CA LEU A 64 33.34 -17.76 -31.38
C LEU A 64 34.15 -18.88 -30.71
N ASN A 65 35.48 -18.82 -30.83
CA ASN A 65 36.36 -19.44 -29.85
C ASN A 65 36.22 -18.65 -28.54
N LEU A 66 35.29 -19.06 -27.66
CA LEU A 66 35.14 -18.52 -26.30
C LEU A 66 36.32 -18.96 -25.41
N ASN A 67 37.54 -18.53 -25.77
CA ASN A 67 38.76 -18.71 -24.98
C ASN A 67 38.86 -17.70 -23.82
N ASN A 68 37.87 -16.82 -23.62
CA ASN A 68 37.77 -15.95 -22.46
C ASN A 68 37.26 -16.71 -21.23
N ARG A 69 37.91 -17.81 -20.87
CA ARG A 69 37.68 -18.49 -19.58
C ARG A 69 38.01 -17.51 -18.45
N GLY A 70 37.10 -17.36 -17.48
CA GLY A 70 37.37 -16.62 -16.24
C GLY A 70 36.91 -15.16 -16.19
N ILE A 71 36.28 -14.60 -17.23
CA ILE A 71 35.67 -13.24 -17.14
C ILE A 71 34.21 -13.36 -16.71
N VAL A 72 33.90 -12.86 -15.53
CA VAL A 72 32.52 -12.69 -15.02
C VAL A 72 31.94 -11.39 -15.58
N TYR A 73 30.91 -11.49 -16.42
CA TYR A 73 30.22 -10.32 -16.95
C TYR A 73 29.22 -9.77 -15.94
N LYS A 74 29.31 -8.47 -15.65
CA LYS A 74 28.34 -7.79 -14.79
C LYS A 74 27.30 -7.06 -15.65
N ILE A 75 26.03 -7.16 -15.26
CA ILE A 75 24.90 -6.55 -15.95
C ILE A 75 24.16 -5.62 -14.96
N PRO A 76 24.00 -4.32 -15.27
CA PRO A 76 23.21 -3.40 -14.45
C PRO A 76 21.73 -3.75 -14.54
N VAL A 77 21.04 -3.81 -13.40
CA VAL A 77 19.62 -4.16 -13.30
C VAL A 77 18.85 -3.07 -12.57
N VAL A 78 17.65 -2.78 -13.06
CA VAL A 78 16.66 -1.98 -12.35
C VAL A 78 15.37 -2.79 -12.20
N PHE A 79 14.80 -2.78 -11.00
CA PHE A 79 13.47 -3.33 -10.73
C PHE A 79 12.43 -2.22 -10.66
N HIS A 80 11.51 -2.23 -11.62
CA HIS A 80 10.33 -1.37 -11.61
C HIS A 80 9.19 -2.10 -10.91
N ILE A 81 8.84 -1.67 -9.70
CA ILE A 81 7.72 -2.19 -8.93
C ILE A 81 6.48 -1.36 -9.27
N ILE A 82 5.53 -1.99 -9.96
CA ILE A 82 4.27 -1.38 -10.36
C ILE A 82 3.20 -1.91 -9.42
N HIS A 83 2.52 -1.04 -8.68
CA HIS A 83 1.57 -1.44 -7.64
C HIS A 83 0.28 -0.62 -7.65
N ASN A 84 -0.81 -1.19 -7.18
CA ASN A 84 -2.05 -0.49 -6.85
C ASN A 84 -2.27 -0.48 -5.33
N ASN A 85 -1.19 -0.28 -4.57
CA ASN A 85 -1.14 -0.30 -3.11
C ASN A 85 -1.61 -1.64 -2.49
N GLY A 86 -1.58 -2.72 -3.27
CA GLY A 86 -1.83 -4.07 -2.80
C GLY A 86 -0.55 -4.82 -2.43
N VAL A 87 -0.67 -6.14 -2.33
CA VAL A 87 0.42 -7.06 -1.95
C VAL A 87 1.58 -7.07 -2.96
N GLU A 88 1.33 -6.64 -4.19
CA GLU A 88 2.30 -6.53 -5.26
C GLU A 88 3.30 -5.37 -5.07
N LYS A 89 3.05 -4.48 -4.11
CA LYS A 89 4.03 -3.50 -3.61
C LYS A 89 5.08 -4.21 -2.76
N ILE A 90 5.94 -4.99 -3.40
CA ILE A 90 6.99 -5.75 -2.73
C ILE A 90 8.08 -4.83 -2.16
N ASP A 91 8.69 -5.24 -1.06
CA ASP A 91 9.82 -4.55 -0.48
C ASP A 91 11.13 -4.81 -1.26
N ARG A 92 12.16 -4.05 -0.91
CA ARG A 92 13.49 -4.18 -1.52
C ARG A 92 14.18 -5.49 -1.12
N ASP A 93 13.86 -6.05 0.04
CA ASP A 93 14.44 -7.33 0.48
C ASP A 93 14.03 -8.47 -0.44
N GLN A 94 12.76 -8.51 -0.85
CA GLN A 94 12.28 -9.47 -1.84
C GLN A 94 12.99 -9.32 -3.20
N VAL A 95 13.30 -8.08 -3.61
CA VAL A 95 14.11 -7.80 -4.82
C VAL A 95 15.54 -8.30 -4.67
N ILE A 96 16.18 -8.04 -3.53
CA ILE A 96 17.55 -8.50 -3.24
C ILE A 96 17.61 -10.02 -3.22
N ASP A 97 16.65 -10.68 -2.57
CA ASP A 97 16.55 -12.14 -2.55
C ASP A 97 16.40 -12.70 -3.98
N ALA A 98 15.54 -12.11 -4.81
CA ALA A 98 15.41 -12.50 -6.22
C ALA A 98 16.73 -12.40 -6.99
N LEU A 99 17.48 -11.30 -6.81
CA LEU A 99 18.77 -11.07 -7.46
C LEU A 99 19.87 -12.03 -6.95
N GLN A 100 19.89 -12.31 -5.65
CA GLN A 100 20.81 -13.28 -5.05
C GLN A 100 20.55 -14.69 -5.58
N ILE A 101 19.28 -15.09 -5.68
CA ILE A 101 18.88 -16.37 -6.28
C ILE A 101 19.33 -16.45 -7.73
N LEU A 102 19.12 -15.38 -8.51
CA LEU A 102 19.54 -15.31 -9.91
C LEU A 102 21.06 -15.50 -10.05
N ASN A 103 21.84 -14.72 -9.31
CA ASN A 103 23.30 -14.80 -9.34
C ASN A 103 23.80 -16.18 -8.89
N ARG A 104 23.28 -16.72 -7.79
CA ARG A 104 23.66 -18.04 -7.29
C ARG A 104 23.43 -19.15 -8.33
N ASP A 105 22.31 -19.10 -9.02
CA ASP A 105 21.92 -20.11 -10.00
C ASP A 105 22.74 -19.97 -11.31
N LEU A 106 22.93 -18.75 -11.85
CA LEU A 106 23.81 -18.54 -13.01
C LEU A 106 25.29 -18.82 -12.73
N ARG A 107 25.74 -18.64 -11.49
CA ARG A 107 27.12 -18.94 -11.09
C ARG A 107 27.31 -20.41 -10.67
N ALA A 108 26.27 -21.25 -10.76
CA ALA A 108 26.27 -22.65 -10.32
C ALA A 108 26.73 -22.85 -8.87
N LEU A 109 26.42 -21.90 -7.99
CA LEU A 109 26.87 -21.86 -6.58
C LEU A 109 25.89 -22.54 -5.61
N ARG A 110 24.79 -23.14 -6.11
CA ARG A 110 23.87 -23.87 -5.24
C ARG A 110 24.50 -25.18 -4.78
N ALA A 111 24.34 -25.51 -3.51
CA ALA A 111 24.82 -26.79 -2.96
C ALA A 111 24.13 -28.01 -3.58
N ASP A 112 22.87 -27.89 -4.01
CA ASP A 112 22.11 -29.00 -4.61
C ASP A 112 22.54 -29.35 -6.04
N THR A 113 23.42 -28.56 -6.68
CA THR A 113 24.12 -28.96 -7.91
C THR A 113 24.92 -30.25 -7.71
N ALA A 114 25.34 -30.55 -6.47
CA ALA A 114 25.99 -31.81 -6.13
C ALA A 114 25.09 -33.04 -6.35
N THR A 115 23.77 -32.84 -6.31
CA THR A 115 22.73 -33.88 -6.46
C THR A 115 22.15 -33.98 -7.87
N VAL A 116 22.66 -33.18 -8.82
CA VAL A 116 22.30 -33.31 -10.23
C VAL A 116 22.62 -34.72 -10.70
N ASP A 117 21.74 -35.28 -11.55
CA ASP A 117 21.92 -36.60 -12.12
C ASP A 117 23.32 -36.78 -12.67
N THR A 118 23.94 -37.90 -12.34
CA THR A 118 25.30 -38.26 -12.76
C THR A 118 25.52 -38.16 -14.26
N LEU A 119 24.48 -38.37 -15.08
CA LEU A 119 24.52 -38.22 -16.53
C LEU A 119 24.77 -36.77 -16.97
N PHE A 120 24.21 -35.79 -16.25
CA PHE A 120 24.27 -34.37 -16.61
C PHE A 120 25.29 -33.58 -15.78
N LYS A 121 25.78 -34.14 -14.67
CA LYS A 121 26.77 -33.51 -13.78
C LYS A 121 28.02 -32.97 -14.50
N PRO A 122 28.61 -33.66 -15.51
CA PRO A 122 29.74 -33.12 -16.27
C PRO A 122 29.41 -31.90 -17.15
N LEU A 123 28.11 -31.66 -17.42
CA LEU A 123 27.63 -30.59 -18.30
C LEU A 123 27.29 -29.30 -17.56
N ILE A 124 27.26 -29.32 -16.21
CA ILE A 124 26.93 -28.13 -15.40
C ILE A 124 27.85 -26.97 -15.76
N ALA A 125 27.26 -25.79 -15.94
CA ALA A 125 27.99 -24.56 -16.25
C ALA A 125 27.80 -23.47 -15.20
N ASP A 126 28.93 -22.95 -14.69
CA ASP A 126 29.01 -21.56 -14.23
C ASP A 126 28.95 -20.67 -15.48
N ILE A 127 27.87 -19.92 -15.65
CA ILE A 127 27.65 -19.04 -16.81
C ILE A 127 28.64 -17.86 -16.82
N GLU A 128 29.26 -17.55 -15.68
CA GLU A 128 30.15 -16.42 -15.45
C GLU A 128 29.45 -15.09 -15.80
N VAL A 129 28.23 -14.93 -15.31
CA VAL A 129 27.41 -13.70 -15.42
C VAL A 129 26.85 -13.37 -14.05
N GLU A 130 26.93 -12.11 -13.67
CA GLU A 130 26.36 -11.53 -12.45
C GLU A 130 25.50 -10.32 -12.80
N PHE A 131 24.43 -10.17 -12.04
CA PHE A 131 23.48 -9.09 -12.13
C PHE A 131 23.64 -8.22 -10.89
N VAL A 132 23.80 -6.92 -11.10
CA VAL A 132 24.09 -5.94 -10.05
C VAL A 132 23.04 -4.84 -10.16
N LEU A 133 22.42 -4.46 -9.04
CA LEU A 133 21.52 -3.32 -9.03
C LEU A 133 22.26 -2.07 -9.51
N ALA A 134 21.69 -1.39 -10.50
CA ALA A 134 22.17 -0.08 -10.90
C ALA A 134 21.97 0.91 -9.76
N THR A 135 22.85 1.89 -9.68
CA THR A 135 22.87 2.89 -8.60
C THR A 135 22.71 4.32 -9.11
N LYS A 136 22.71 4.46 -10.45
CA LYS A 136 22.38 5.69 -11.17
C LYS A 136 21.22 5.42 -12.11
N SER A 137 20.24 6.32 -12.12
CA SER A 137 19.18 6.38 -13.14
C SER A 137 19.73 6.98 -14.46
N PRO A 138 18.95 6.95 -15.56
CA PRO A 138 19.42 7.45 -16.87
C PRO A 138 19.88 8.91 -16.92
N ASP A 139 19.39 9.76 -16.03
CA ASP A 139 19.81 11.16 -15.85
C ASP A 139 21.01 11.32 -14.89
N GLY A 140 21.51 10.23 -14.32
CA GLY A 140 22.61 10.20 -13.37
C GLY A 140 22.20 10.38 -11.91
N SER A 141 20.91 10.54 -11.62
CA SER A 141 20.40 10.65 -10.25
C SER A 141 20.63 9.35 -9.47
N CYS A 142 20.87 9.46 -8.17
CA CYS A 142 21.15 8.31 -7.34
C CYS A 142 19.87 7.55 -6.99
N PHE A 143 19.93 6.21 -6.94
CA PHE A 143 18.79 5.40 -6.51
C PHE A 143 19.25 3.99 -6.08
N ASN A 144 18.39 3.23 -5.41
CA ASN A 144 18.74 1.95 -4.79
C ASN A 144 18.59 0.71 -5.70
N GLY A 145 18.41 0.89 -7.00
CA GLY A 145 18.13 -0.18 -7.97
C GLY A 145 16.66 -0.52 -8.14
N THR A 146 15.75 0.14 -7.40
CA THR A 146 14.30 -0.07 -7.51
C THR A 146 13.57 1.25 -7.79
N THR A 147 12.49 1.18 -8.55
CA THR A 147 11.55 2.30 -8.74
C THR A 147 10.15 1.85 -8.34
N MET A 148 9.35 2.74 -7.78
CA MET A 148 7.94 2.52 -7.43
C MET A 148 7.04 3.32 -8.37
N THR A 149 5.99 2.69 -8.87
CA THR A 149 4.97 3.31 -9.72
C THR A 149 3.59 2.87 -9.25
N GLU A 150 2.79 3.80 -8.72
CA GLU A 150 1.39 3.52 -8.43
C GLU A 150 0.57 3.50 -9.73
N SER A 151 -0.02 2.36 -10.06
CA SER A 151 -0.78 2.17 -11.29
C SER A 151 -1.77 1.02 -11.17
N VAL A 152 -2.98 1.25 -11.71
CA VAL A 152 -4.00 0.21 -11.89
C VAL A 152 -3.56 -0.89 -12.86
N TYR A 153 -2.63 -0.59 -13.78
CA TYR A 153 -2.09 -1.56 -14.74
C TYR A 153 -1.09 -2.54 -14.12
N SER A 154 -0.82 -2.42 -12.81
CA SER A 154 -0.19 -3.49 -12.05
C SER A 154 -0.98 -4.81 -12.18
N TYR A 155 -2.32 -4.75 -12.23
CA TYR A 155 -3.18 -5.91 -12.47
C TYR A 155 -3.73 -5.91 -13.90
N ASN A 156 -2.84 -5.97 -14.89
CA ASN A 156 -3.27 -6.10 -16.27
C ASN A 156 -3.77 -7.53 -16.55
N ASN A 157 -5.03 -7.79 -16.24
CA ASN A 157 -5.74 -9.05 -16.54
C ASN A 157 -6.14 -9.18 -18.02
N GLY A 158 -5.46 -8.44 -18.92
CA GLY A 158 -5.66 -8.42 -20.36
C GLY A 158 -4.52 -9.07 -21.15
N GLY A 159 -4.20 -8.53 -22.33
CA GLY A 159 -3.19 -9.07 -23.22
C GLY A 159 -1.76 -8.92 -22.68
N ILE A 160 -0.93 -9.95 -22.86
CA ILE A 160 0.52 -9.89 -22.59
C ILE A 160 1.26 -8.99 -23.61
N ASN A 161 1.45 -7.70 -23.30
CA ASN A 161 2.25 -6.77 -24.13
C ASN A 161 3.15 -5.80 -23.32
N GLY A 162 2.90 -5.60 -22.02
CA GLY A 162 3.75 -4.81 -21.14
C GLY A 162 3.73 -3.29 -21.37
N SER A 163 2.99 -2.80 -22.38
CA SER A 163 3.13 -1.41 -22.86
C SER A 163 2.56 -0.39 -21.88
N ASP A 164 1.44 -0.70 -21.25
CA ASP A 164 0.80 0.20 -20.29
C ASP A 164 1.68 0.34 -19.03
N GLN A 165 2.29 -0.75 -18.57
CA GLN A 165 3.24 -0.70 -17.46
C GLN A 165 4.48 0.14 -17.82
N VAL A 166 5.04 -0.03 -19.03
CA VAL A 166 6.19 0.78 -19.49
C VAL A 166 5.83 2.26 -19.55
N ASN A 167 4.68 2.61 -20.12
CA ASN A 167 4.23 3.99 -20.23
C ASN A 167 4.05 4.64 -18.85
N ASP A 168 3.43 3.93 -17.91
CA ASP A 168 3.20 4.45 -16.55
C ASP A 168 4.52 4.62 -15.80
N ILE A 169 5.48 3.71 -15.96
CA ILE A 169 6.82 3.91 -15.38
C ILE A 169 7.46 5.17 -15.96
N MET A 170 7.46 5.32 -17.29
CA MET A 170 8.05 6.48 -17.94
C MET A 170 7.41 7.81 -17.49
N MET A 171 6.15 7.80 -17.03
CA MET A 171 5.42 9.00 -16.64
C MET A 171 5.36 9.25 -15.13
N TYR A 172 5.36 8.20 -14.30
CA TYR A 172 4.95 8.30 -12.90
C TYR A 172 5.90 7.63 -11.89
N ASN A 173 7.00 6.99 -12.31
CA ASN A 173 7.91 6.41 -11.31
C ASN A 173 8.62 7.49 -10.48
N ASN A 174 8.97 7.12 -9.24
CA ASN A 174 9.50 8.02 -8.22
C ASN A 174 10.99 8.36 -8.33
N VAL A 175 11.71 7.84 -9.34
CA VAL A 175 13.16 8.06 -9.51
C VAL A 175 13.46 8.88 -10.77
N TYR A 176 13.08 8.38 -11.94
CA TYR A 176 13.36 9.03 -13.22
C TYR A 176 12.25 8.79 -14.23
N GLN A 177 11.51 9.85 -14.57
CA GLN A 177 10.43 9.81 -15.55
C GLN A 177 10.99 9.93 -16.97
N GLY A 178 11.10 8.79 -17.65
CA GLY A 178 11.60 8.68 -19.01
C GLY A 178 11.98 7.25 -19.36
N ASN A 179 12.53 7.08 -20.56
CA ASN A 179 12.96 5.76 -21.03
C ASN A 179 14.21 5.29 -20.26
N TRP A 180 14.14 4.10 -19.67
CA TRP A 180 15.29 3.38 -19.14
C TRP A 180 15.89 2.49 -20.25
N PRO A 181 17.01 2.88 -20.88
CA PRO A 181 17.43 2.23 -22.12
C PRO A 181 17.84 0.77 -21.90
N GLY A 182 17.21 -0.16 -22.60
CA GLY A 182 17.48 -1.61 -22.45
C GLY A 182 18.88 -2.07 -22.87
N ASN A 183 19.65 -1.20 -23.53
CA ASN A 183 21.06 -1.43 -23.85
C ASN A 183 21.99 -0.92 -22.74
N GLN A 184 21.46 -0.22 -21.73
CA GLN A 184 22.20 0.24 -20.55
C GLN A 184 21.77 -0.49 -19.27
N TYR A 185 20.49 -0.85 -19.15
CA TYR A 185 19.90 -1.54 -18.01
C TYR A 185 19.19 -2.81 -18.48
N LEU A 186 19.27 -3.88 -17.69
CA LEU A 186 18.22 -4.89 -17.69
C LEU A 186 17.03 -4.34 -16.89
N ASN A 187 15.92 -4.05 -17.57
CA ASN A 187 14.69 -3.61 -16.94
C ASN A 187 13.88 -4.82 -16.47
N VAL A 188 13.57 -4.89 -15.17
CA VAL A 188 12.73 -5.94 -14.58
C VAL A 188 11.45 -5.31 -14.05
N PHE A 189 10.31 -5.71 -14.60
CA PHE A 189 8.99 -5.20 -14.23
C PHE A 189 8.32 -6.18 -13.28
N VAL A 190 7.92 -5.72 -12.10
CA VAL A 190 7.24 -6.54 -11.10
C VAL A 190 5.82 -6.01 -10.91
N CYS A 191 4.84 -6.85 -11.22
CA CYS A 191 3.43 -6.46 -11.27
C CYS A 191 2.52 -7.40 -10.47
N GLY A 192 1.31 -6.96 -10.13
CA GLY A 192 0.21 -7.78 -9.62
C GLY A 192 -0.20 -8.90 -10.57
N SER A 193 -0.18 -8.65 -11.88
CA SER A 193 -0.43 -9.62 -12.95
C SER A 193 0.33 -9.20 -14.21
N VAL A 194 0.96 -10.17 -14.88
CA VAL A 194 1.69 -9.99 -16.15
C VAL A 194 0.97 -10.65 -17.34
N GLY A 195 -0.29 -11.00 -17.14
CA GLY A 195 -1.14 -11.72 -18.09
C GLY A 195 -1.81 -12.93 -17.43
N THR A 196 -2.98 -13.30 -17.95
CA THR A 196 -3.77 -14.42 -17.41
C THR A 196 -2.98 -15.73 -17.48
N GLY A 197 -2.72 -16.35 -16.33
CA GLY A 197 -2.01 -17.63 -16.28
C GLY A 197 -0.50 -17.52 -16.53
N ILE A 198 0.09 -16.32 -16.47
CA ILE A 198 1.52 -16.08 -16.71
C ILE A 198 2.27 -15.73 -15.43
N ALA A 199 3.40 -16.38 -15.21
CA ALA A 199 4.31 -16.14 -14.08
C ALA A 199 5.36 -15.08 -14.41
N GLY A 200 5.86 -15.11 -15.65
CA GLY A 200 6.82 -14.16 -16.18
C GLY A 200 6.98 -14.30 -17.69
N TYR A 201 7.63 -13.32 -18.31
CA TYR A 201 8.01 -13.38 -19.72
C TYR A 201 9.13 -12.38 -20.04
N THR A 202 9.74 -12.55 -21.21
CA THR A 202 10.72 -11.61 -21.76
C THR A 202 10.71 -11.64 -23.29
N ASN A 203 11.61 -10.88 -23.91
CA ASN A 203 11.90 -10.89 -25.33
C ASN A 203 13.31 -11.46 -25.60
N TYR A 204 13.45 -12.19 -26.71
CA TYR A 204 14.77 -12.58 -27.23
C TYR A 204 15.60 -11.34 -27.60
N PRO A 205 16.94 -11.45 -27.70
CA PRO A 205 17.75 -10.34 -28.15
C PRO A 205 17.29 -9.86 -29.52
N SER A 206 16.84 -8.60 -29.60
CA SER A 206 16.45 -7.99 -30.86
C SER A 206 16.69 -6.49 -30.88
N GLY A 207 17.21 -5.99 -31.99
CA GLY A 207 17.44 -4.57 -32.23
C GLY A 207 16.15 -3.74 -32.24
N PHE A 208 14.99 -4.38 -32.44
CA PHE A 208 13.68 -3.70 -32.44
C PHE A 208 13.38 -2.99 -31.11
N PHE A 209 13.81 -3.56 -29.98
CA PHE A 209 13.62 -3.00 -28.63
C PHE A 209 14.92 -2.65 -27.93
N GLY A 210 16.08 -2.77 -28.61
CA GLY A 210 17.38 -2.81 -27.94
C GLY A 210 17.63 -1.64 -26.99
N ASN A 211 17.19 -0.43 -27.37
CA ASN A 211 17.36 0.79 -26.60
C ASN A 211 16.12 1.21 -25.78
N THR A 212 15.03 0.44 -25.82
CA THR A 212 13.81 0.73 -25.08
C THR A 212 13.67 -0.16 -23.86
N MET A 213 12.80 0.24 -22.95
CA MET A 213 12.41 -0.53 -21.78
C MET A 213 11.86 -1.93 -22.11
N ASN A 214 11.37 -2.14 -23.35
CA ASN A 214 10.83 -3.43 -23.77
C ASN A 214 11.87 -4.55 -23.90
N ASN A 215 13.15 -4.20 -23.97
CA ASN A 215 14.25 -5.15 -23.74
C ASN A 215 14.40 -5.37 -22.22
N GLY A 216 13.46 -6.12 -21.66
CA GLY A 216 13.34 -6.38 -20.23
C GLY A 216 12.61 -7.67 -19.91
N VAL A 217 12.35 -7.90 -18.62
CA VAL A 217 11.70 -9.10 -18.07
C VAL A 217 10.51 -8.66 -17.23
N TRP A 218 9.35 -9.27 -17.43
CA TRP A 218 8.17 -9.06 -16.60
C TRP A 218 7.96 -10.26 -15.69
N LEU A 219 7.70 -10.00 -14.42
CA LEU A 219 7.43 -10.98 -13.39
C LEU A 219 6.15 -10.61 -12.64
N ARG A 220 5.35 -11.63 -12.31
CA ARG A 220 4.36 -11.45 -11.26
C ARG A 220 5.07 -11.38 -9.91
N HIS A 221 4.59 -10.52 -9.02
CA HIS A 221 5.23 -10.23 -7.75
C HIS A 221 5.53 -11.48 -6.89
N ASP A 222 4.65 -12.46 -6.84
CA ASP A 222 4.81 -13.73 -6.11
C ASP A 222 5.69 -14.78 -6.83
N TYR A 223 6.23 -14.44 -8.00
CA TYR A 223 7.29 -15.17 -8.70
C TYR A 223 8.64 -14.41 -8.70
N CYS A 224 8.71 -13.26 -8.03
CA CYS A 224 9.93 -12.49 -7.81
C CYS A 224 10.50 -12.86 -6.43
N GLY A 225 11.59 -13.63 -6.39
CA GLY A 225 12.20 -14.05 -5.12
C GLY A 225 11.44 -15.16 -4.39
N SER A 226 11.88 -15.44 -3.16
CA SER A 226 11.46 -16.55 -2.31
C SER A 226 10.92 -16.13 -0.94
N ILE A 227 10.99 -14.83 -0.63
CA ILE A 227 10.46 -14.19 0.58
C ILE A 227 9.35 -13.19 0.23
N GLY A 228 8.74 -12.57 1.24
CA GLY A 228 7.65 -11.60 1.05
C GLY A 228 6.44 -12.26 0.42
N THR A 229 6.06 -11.80 -0.78
CA THR A 229 5.00 -12.44 -1.58
C THR A 229 5.50 -13.61 -2.43
N GLY A 230 6.81 -13.75 -2.59
CA GLY A 230 7.45 -14.82 -3.35
C GLY A 230 7.36 -16.19 -2.69
N SER A 231 7.91 -17.20 -3.36
CA SER A 231 8.03 -18.55 -2.80
C SER A 231 9.26 -19.28 -3.34
N PRO A 232 9.86 -20.21 -2.59
CA PRO A 232 11.00 -21.01 -3.08
C PRO A 232 10.72 -21.75 -4.39
N SER A 233 9.47 -22.17 -4.62
CA SER A 233 9.04 -22.79 -5.87
C SER A 233 8.92 -21.79 -7.03
N GLY A 234 8.42 -20.58 -6.75
CA GLY A 234 8.22 -19.52 -7.75
C GLY A 234 9.52 -18.79 -8.12
N SER A 235 10.51 -18.76 -7.23
CA SER A 235 11.74 -17.98 -7.39
C SER A 235 12.59 -18.39 -8.62
N LYS A 236 12.32 -19.56 -9.22
CA LYS A 236 13.00 -20.06 -10.42
C LYS A 236 12.52 -19.41 -11.71
N THR A 237 11.34 -18.78 -11.69
CA THR A 237 10.80 -18.11 -12.87
C THR A 237 11.75 -17.03 -13.36
N PHE A 238 12.32 -16.21 -12.47
CA PHE A 238 13.25 -15.17 -12.90
C PHE A 238 14.51 -15.75 -13.56
N VAL A 239 15.06 -16.84 -13.04
CA VAL A 239 16.22 -17.55 -13.64
C VAL A 239 15.88 -18.06 -15.05
N HIS A 240 14.69 -18.65 -15.21
CA HIS A 240 14.19 -19.14 -16.48
C HIS A 240 14.00 -18.02 -17.51
N GLU A 241 13.34 -16.93 -17.12
CA GLU A 241 13.16 -15.77 -17.99
C GLU A 241 14.50 -15.12 -18.38
N ILE A 242 15.51 -15.12 -17.49
CA ILE A 242 16.85 -14.64 -17.84
C ILE A 242 17.54 -15.54 -18.85
N GLY A 243 17.30 -16.86 -18.82
CA GLY A 243 17.73 -17.77 -19.88
C GLY A 243 17.14 -17.36 -21.23
N HIS A 244 15.82 -17.14 -21.30
CA HIS A 244 15.16 -16.63 -22.50
C HIS A 244 15.68 -15.28 -22.95
N TRP A 245 15.85 -14.34 -22.00
CA TRP A 245 16.41 -13.04 -22.28
C TRP A 245 17.74 -13.31 -22.96
N LEU A 246 18.68 -14.04 -22.35
CA LEU A 246 19.98 -14.46 -22.90
C LEU A 246 19.93 -15.50 -24.05
N ASN A 247 18.84 -15.54 -24.80
CA ASN A 247 18.67 -16.26 -26.06
C ASN A 247 18.50 -17.78 -25.95
N LEU A 248 18.19 -18.34 -24.78
CA LEU A 248 17.87 -19.76 -24.65
C LEU A 248 16.38 -20.02 -24.96
N PRO A 249 16.04 -20.98 -25.81
CA PRO A 249 14.68 -21.49 -25.88
C PRO A 249 14.41 -22.49 -24.73
N HIS A 250 13.16 -22.94 -24.62
CA HIS A 250 12.87 -24.10 -23.79
C HIS A 250 13.63 -25.33 -24.31
N THR A 251 13.95 -26.29 -23.44
CA THR A 251 14.73 -27.49 -23.83
C THR A 251 14.02 -28.39 -24.86
N TRP A 252 12.71 -28.24 -25.02
CA TRP A 252 11.89 -28.94 -26.02
C TRP A 252 11.62 -28.08 -27.29
N GLY A 253 12.31 -26.95 -27.42
CA GLY A 253 12.25 -26.08 -28.59
C GLY A 253 11.32 -24.87 -28.43
N SER A 254 10.65 -24.49 -29.52
CA SER A 254 9.98 -23.19 -29.69
C SER A 254 8.47 -23.21 -29.38
N THR A 255 8.03 -24.08 -28.47
CA THR A 255 6.62 -24.13 -28.01
C THR A 255 6.53 -23.87 -26.51
N ASN A 256 5.35 -23.49 -26.03
CA ASN A 256 5.07 -23.29 -24.59
C ASN A 256 4.35 -24.49 -23.95
N ASP A 257 4.19 -25.57 -24.72
CA ASP A 257 3.32 -26.69 -24.40
C ASP A 257 4.20 -27.95 -24.19
N PRO A 258 4.71 -28.18 -22.97
CA PRO A 258 5.47 -29.39 -22.66
C PRO A 258 4.57 -30.64 -22.72
N GLY A 259 5.17 -31.80 -22.97
CA GLY A 259 4.47 -33.09 -23.04
C GLY A 259 3.88 -33.43 -24.42
N LEU A 260 4.01 -32.55 -25.43
CA LEU A 260 3.53 -32.84 -26.78
C LEU A 260 4.52 -33.73 -27.54
N ALA A 261 4.06 -34.87 -28.05
CA ALA A 261 4.90 -35.78 -28.84
C ALA A 261 5.55 -35.09 -30.07
N THR A 262 4.89 -34.08 -30.64
CA THR A 262 5.42 -33.29 -31.76
C THR A 262 6.66 -32.47 -31.39
N ASN A 263 6.91 -32.22 -30.11
CA ASN A 263 8.10 -31.49 -29.66
C ASN A 263 9.39 -32.26 -29.98
N CYS A 264 9.35 -33.60 -30.15
CA CYS A 264 10.51 -34.36 -30.62
C CYS A 264 10.97 -33.99 -32.05
N ASN A 265 10.15 -33.26 -32.81
CA ASN A 265 10.51 -32.74 -34.14
C ASN A 265 11.10 -31.31 -34.06
N SER A 266 11.21 -30.74 -32.86
CA SER A 266 11.84 -29.46 -32.56
C SER A 266 13.07 -29.69 -31.68
N ASP A 267 13.91 -28.67 -31.55
CA ASP A 267 15.14 -28.70 -30.77
C ASP A 267 15.36 -27.28 -30.21
N ASP A 268 16.05 -27.17 -29.08
CA ASP A 268 16.47 -25.90 -28.49
C ASP A 268 17.74 -25.33 -29.15
N GLY A 269 18.37 -26.11 -30.04
CA GLY A 269 19.53 -25.70 -30.81
C GLY A 269 20.79 -25.59 -29.95
N VAL A 270 20.85 -26.34 -28.85
CA VAL A 270 22.00 -26.48 -27.97
C VAL A 270 22.42 -27.96 -27.96
N SER A 271 23.69 -28.24 -28.29
CA SER A 271 24.11 -29.62 -28.58
C SER A 271 24.20 -30.54 -27.36
N ASP A 272 24.30 -29.98 -26.14
CA ASP A 272 24.45 -30.72 -24.89
C ASP A 272 23.17 -30.76 -24.03
N THR A 273 22.05 -30.29 -24.57
CA THR A 273 20.71 -30.45 -24.04
C THR A 273 20.02 -31.58 -24.81
N PRO A 274 19.73 -32.73 -24.17
CA PRO A 274 19.05 -33.83 -24.85
C PRO A 274 17.64 -33.43 -25.30
N ASN A 275 17.28 -33.80 -26.52
CA ASN A 275 15.92 -33.56 -27.03
C ASN A 275 14.86 -34.23 -26.14
N THR A 276 13.78 -33.51 -25.86
CA THR A 276 12.72 -33.90 -24.94
C THR A 276 11.39 -33.31 -25.38
N ILE A 277 10.27 -33.90 -24.97
CA ILE A 277 8.95 -33.28 -25.13
C ILE A 277 8.66 -32.17 -24.11
N GLY A 278 9.51 -32.01 -23.08
CA GLY A 278 9.28 -31.12 -21.95
C GLY A 278 8.38 -31.74 -20.88
N SER A 279 8.57 -31.35 -19.63
CA SER A 279 8.05 -32.01 -18.44
C SER A 279 7.66 -30.98 -17.37
N ASN A 280 6.47 -31.18 -16.79
CA ASN A 280 5.97 -30.35 -15.68
C ASN A 280 6.25 -30.96 -14.31
N TRP A 281 6.86 -32.15 -14.26
CA TRP A 281 7.09 -32.90 -13.03
C TRP A 281 8.54 -33.35 -12.94
N CYS A 282 8.93 -33.78 -11.75
CA CYS A 282 10.28 -34.24 -11.50
C CYS A 282 10.40 -35.74 -11.72
N ASN A 283 10.59 -36.16 -12.98
CA ASN A 283 10.82 -37.56 -13.34
C ASN A 283 12.24 -37.75 -13.88
N TYR A 284 13.14 -38.22 -13.01
CA TYR A 284 14.56 -38.43 -13.32
C TYR A 284 14.84 -39.46 -14.41
N ASN A 285 13.91 -40.39 -14.68
CA ASN A 285 14.08 -41.45 -15.68
C ASN A 285 13.32 -41.18 -16.98
N GLU A 286 12.95 -39.92 -17.24
CA GLU A 286 12.11 -39.56 -18.38
C GLU A 286 12.87 -39.73 -19.70
N VAL A 287 12.34 -40.57 -20.59
CA VAL A 287 12.88 -40.85 -21.93
C VAL A 287 11.74 -40.68 -22.94
N THR A 288 11.75 -39.58 -23.69
CA THR A 288 10.61 -39.20 -24.55
C THR A 288 10.98 -39.05 -26.02
N CYS A 289 12.14 -38.49 -26.34
CA CYS A 289 12.62 -38.31 -27.71
C CYS A 289 13.90 -39.13 -28.04
N GLY A 290 14.16 -40.19 -27.28
CA GLY A 290 15.32 -41.08 -27.45
C GLY A 290 16.27 -41.08 -26.26
N PRO A 291 16.98 -39.97 -25.96
CA PRO A 291 17.83 -39.88 -24.77
C PRO A 291 17.01 -39.61 -23.49
N VAL A 292 17.65 -39.76 -22.33
CA VAL A 292 17.11 -39.30 -21.04
C VAL A 292 17.01 -37.77 -21.06
N ALA A 293 15.86 -37.24 -20.67
CA ALA A 293 15.60 -35.81 -20.62
C ALA A 293 16.32 -35.16 -19.41
N ASN A 294 16.91 -33.98 -19.62
CA ASN A 294 17.49 -33.19 -18.54
C ASN A 294 16.41 -32.36 -17.82
N ILE A 295 15.57 -33.02 -17.02
CA ILE A 295 14.48 -32.40 -16.24
C ILE A 295 14.98 -31.42 -15.16
N GLU A 296 16.28 -31.42 -14.85
CA GLU A 296 16.90 -30.50 -13.90
C GLU A 296 17.43 -29.21 -14.56
N ASN A 297 17.22 -29.03 -15.87
CA ASN A 297 17.63 -27.83 -16.59
C ASN A 297 16.76 -26.61 -16.23
N HIS A 298 17.33 -25.43 -16.05
CA HIS A 298 16.55 -24.21 -15.75
C HIS A 298 15.57 -23.81 -16.86
N MET A 299 15.78 -24.23 -18.11
CA MET A 299 14.87 -24.00 -19.25
C MET A 299 13.73 -25.03 -19.34
N GLU A 300 13.61 -25.93 -18.34
CA GLU A 300 12.44 -26.78 -18.15
C GLU A 300 11.32 -26.10 -17.32
N TYR A 301 10.14 -26.70 -17.29
CA TYR A 301 9.02 -26.39 -16.39
C TYR A 301 8.95 -27.32 -15.18
N SER A 302 9.80 -28.34 -15.12
CA SER A 302 9.90 -29.24 -13.97
C SER A 302 10.13 -28.49 -12.66
N SER A 303 9.68 -29.05 -11.54
CA SER A 303 9.95 -28.49 -10.22
C SER A 303 11.40 -28.71 -9.74
N CYS A 304 12.20 -29.53 -10.43
CA CYS A 304 13.54 -29.97 -9.99
C CYS A 304 14.72 -29.24 -10.63
N ARG A 305 14.51 -28.00 -11.10
CA ARG A 305 15.48 -27.21 -11.86
C ARG A 305 16.65 -26.74 -11.00
N LYS A 306 17.88 -27.04 -11.43
CA LYS A 306 19.13 -26.82 -10.68
C LYS A 306 20.31 -26.35 -11.54
N MET A 307 20.27 -26.50 -12.86
CA MET A 307 21.47 -26.27 -13.69
C MET A 307 21.18 -25.66 -15.07
N PHE A 308 22.21 -25.00 -15.61
CA PHE A 308 22.38 -24.77 -17.05
C PHE A 308 23.55 -25.62 -17.58
N THR A 309 23.60 -25.84 -18.90
CA THR A 309 24.67 -26.60 -19.56
C THR A 309 25.79 -25.72 -20.13
N GLN A 310 26.93 -26.32 -20.50
CA GLN A 310 28.06 -25.60 -21.13
C GLN A 310 27.67 -25.05 -22.51
N GLY A 311 26.84 -25.75 -23.26
CA GLY A 311 26.28 -25.27 -24.53
C GLY A 311 25.36 -24.07 -24.32
N GLN A 312 24.51 -24.11 -23.29
CA GLN A 312 23.67 -22.97 -22.91
C GLN A 312 24.54 -21.76 -22.50
N LYS A 313 25.62 -21.96 -21.73
CA LYS A 313 26.60 -20.91 -21.43
C LYS A 313 27.16 -20.26 -22.70
N SER A 314 27.58 -21.06 -23.68
CA SER A 314 28.11 -20.55 -24.94
C SER A 314 27.10 -19.64 -25.66
N ARG A 315 25.84 -20.07 -25.70
CA ARG A 315 24.74 -19.32 -26.34
C ARG A 315 24.43 -18.02 -25.60
N MET A 316 24.32 -18.06 -24.27
CA MET A 316 24.09 -16.88 -23.42
C MET A 316 25.21 -15.84 -23.55
N ARG A 317 26.47 -16.30 -23.51
CA ARG A 317 27.63 -15.41 -23.66
C ARG A 317 27.76 -14.87 -25.09
N THR A 318 27.32 -15.61 -26.10
CA THR A 318 27.22 -15.11 -27.48
C THR A 318 26.23 -13.95 -27.58
N ALA A 319 25.07 -14.04 -26.92
CA ALA A 319 24.10 -12.94 -26.88
C ALA A 319 24.69 -11.68 -26.24
N LEU A 320 25.45 -11.81 -25.15
CA LEU A 320 26.12 -10.68 -24.49
C LEU A 320 27.29 -10.11 -25.30
N ASN A 321 28.01 -10.90 -26.09
CA ASN A 321 29.09 -10.39 -26.93
C ASN A 321 28.62 -9.96 -28.33
N SER A 322 27.33 -10.10 -28.64
CA SER A 322 26.75 -9.64 -29.91
C SER A 322 26.27 -8.21 -29.82
N THR A 323 26.35 -7.49 -30.95
CA THR A 323 25.68 -6.19 -31.10
C THR A 323 24.16 -6.35 -31.26
N THR A 324 23.69 -7.56 -31.56
CA THR A 324 22.26 -7.91 -31.63
C THR A 324 21.55 -7.54 -30.32
N GLY A 325 20.48 -6.75 -30.42
CA GLY A 325 19.68 -6.33 -29.27
C GLY A 325 20.39 -5.40 -28.28
N GLY A 326 21.58 -4.86 -28.62
CA GLY A 326 22.27 -3.83 -27.81
C GLY A 326 22.93 -4.31 -26.52
N ARG A 327 22.84 -5.60 -26.20
CA ARG A 327 23.27 -6.13 -24.88
C ARG A 327 24.77 -6.19 -24.65
N SER A 328 25.57 -6.13 -25.72
CA SER A 328 27.02 -5.95 -25.58
C SER A 328 27.41 -4.64 -24.93
N ASN A 329 26.56 -3.62 -24.94
CA ASN A 329 26.83 -2.39 -24.20
C ASN A 329 26.73 -2.61 -22.67
N LEU A 330 25.86 -3.51 -22.21
CA LEU A 330 25.61 -3.77 -20.77
C LEU A 330 26.88 -4.20 -20.01
N ILE A 331 27.79 -4.89 -20.69
CA ILE A 331 29.01 -5.46 -20.10
C ILE A 331 30.24 -4.56 -20.27
N THR A 332 30.08 -3.35 -20.81
CA THR A 332 31.20 -2.43 -21.06
C THR A 332 31.54 -1.60 -19.82
N PRO A 333 32.83 -1.26 -19.59
CA PRO A 333 33.21 -0.35 -18.51
C PRO A 333 32.52 1.02 -18.59
N SER A 334 32.31 1.55 -19.81
CA SER A 334 31.60 2.82 -20.03
C SER A 334 30.16 2.77 -19.51
N ASN A 335 29.45 1.67 -19.77
CA ASN A 335 28.10 1.49 -19.27
C ASN A 335 28.07 1.21 -17.76
N HIS A 336 29.04 0.46 -17.23
CA HIS A 336 29.16 0.22 -15.79
C HIS A 336 29.34 1.52 -15.01
N PHE A 337 30.15 2.46 -15.53
CA PHE A 337 30.30 3.80 -14.95
C PHE A 337 29.01 4.63 -15.02
N ALA A 338 28.32 4.59 -16.17
CA ALA A 338 27.08 5.32 -16.41
C ALA A 338 25.92 4.86 -15.50
N THR A 339 25.89 3.56 -15.19
CA THR A 339 24.86 2.92 -14.34
C THR A 339 25.28 2.74 -12.88
N GLY A 340 26.55 3.03 -12.57
CA GLY A 340 27.12 3.02 -11.22
C GLY A 340 27.37 1.63 -10.64
N ILE A 341 27.75 0.65 -11.46
CA ILE A 341 28.07 -0.72 -11.01
C ILE A 341 29.58 -1.07 -11.06
N ASP A 342 30.43 -0.13 -11.48
CA ASP A 342 31.90 -0.30 -11.57
C ASP A 342 32.64 -0.05 -10.25
N ALA A 343 32.06 0.73 -9.36
CA ALA A 343 32.58 1.04 -8.02
C ALA A 343 31.54 0.70 -6.94
N PRO A 344 31.97 0.54 -5.67
CA PRO A 344 31.03 0.64 -4.55
C PRO A 344 30.26 1.95 -4.71
N ALA A 345 28.95 1.86 -4.81
CA ALA A 345 28.13 3.04 -5.00
C ALA A 345 28.29 3.96 -3.78
N PRO A 346 28.52 5.26 -4.00
CA PRO A 346 28.60 6.19 -2.88
C PRO A 346 27.24 6.25 -2.20
N PHE A 347 27.28 6.35 -0.87
CA PHE A 347 26.13 6.74 -0.06
C PHE A 347 25.55 8.04 -0.59
N CYS A 348 24.23 8.09 -0.79
CA CYS A 348 23.63 9.17 -1.60
C CYS A 348 22.15 9.47 -1.36
N GLU A 349 21.49 8.72 -0.46
CA GLU A 349 20.14 9.02 -0.03
C GLU A 349 19.99 8.47 1.39
N VAL A 350 19.50 9.30 2.32
CA VAL A 350 18.95 8.79 3.60
C VAL A 350 17.47 8.54 3.46
N ASP A 351 17.04 7.31 3.77
CA ASP A 351 15.64 6.97 3.86
C ASP A 351 15.37 6.09 5.07
N PHE A 352 14.14 6.12 5.57
CA PHE A 352 13.71 5.21 6.61
C PHE A 352 12.25 4.81 6.48
N PHE A 353 11.99 3.60 6.95
CA PHE A 353 10.65 3.09 7.18
C PHE A 353 10.26 3.28 8.64
N ALA A 354 9.06 3.82 8.86
CA ALA A 354 8.36 3.69 10.15
C ALA A 354 7.16 2.77 9.96
N ASN A 355 6.97 1.82 10.88
CA ASN A 355 5.81 0.94 10.79
C ASN A 355 4.48 1.71 10.90
N ARG A 356 4.50 2.89 11.52
CA ARG A 356 3.36 3.81 11.69
C ARG A 356 3.80 5.25 11.93
N TYR A 357 3.01 6.20 11.42
CA TYR A 357 3.18 7.64 11.66
C TYR A 357 2.14 8.24 12.61
N VAL A 358 1.11 7.47 12.95
CA VAL A 358 0.03 7.89 13.84
C VAL A 358 -0.14 6.86 14.96
N THR A 359 -0.01 7.30 16.21
CA THR A 359 -0.02 6.44 17.39
C THR A 359 -0.65 7.13 18.61
N CYS A 360 -0.74 6.43 19.73
CA CYS A 360 -1.13 7.00 21.03
C CYS A 360 0.06 7.12 21.98
N SER A 361 -0.08 8.00 22.98
CA SER A 361 0.87 8.08 24.08
C SER A 361 1.01 6.72 24.78
N GLY A 362 2.25 6.34 25.07
CA GLY A 362 2.61 5.05 25.64
C GLY A 362 2.96 3.96 24.61
N ASP A 363 2.69 4.16 23.32
CA ASP A 363 3.05 3.21 22.27
C ASP A 363 4.50 3.38 21.78
N SER A 364 5.05 2.31 21.22
CA SER A 364 6.36 2.29 20.56
C SER A 364 6.20 2.14 19.05
N ILE A 365 6.97 2.92 18.30
CA ILE A 365 7.04 2.86 16.83
C ILE A 365 8.36 2.19 16.46
N TYR A 366 8.32 1.30 15.46
CA TYR A 366 9.49 0.66 14.89
C TYR A 366 9.99 1.49 13.72
N PHE A 367 11.29 1.77 13.73
CA PHE A 367 12.00 2.48 12.68
C PHE A 367 13.13 1.61 12.14
N GLU A 368 13.35 1.67 10.84
CA GLU A 368 14.37 0.91 10.14
C GLU A 368 14.97 1.73 9.02
N ASP A 369 16.30 1.66 8.91
CA ASP A 369 17.03 2.31 7.83
C ASP A 369 16.67 1.69 6.47
N TYR A 370 16.35 2.56 5.52
CA TYR A 370 16.10 2.23 4.12
C TYR A 370 17.07 3.01 3.21
N SER A 371 18.16 3.55 3.78
CA SER A 371 19.09 4.44 3.10
C SER A 371 19.87 3.72 1.99
N PHE A 372 20.31 4.47 1.00
CA PHE A 372 20.86 3.89 -0.22
C PHE A 372 22.37 3.70 -0.12
N HIS A 373 22.83 2.55 -0.63
CA HIS A 373 24.26 2.22 -0.80
C HIS A 373 25.06 2.03 0.49
N ASN A 374 24.64 1.05 1.30
CA ASN A 374 25.35 0.52 2.46
C ASN A 374 25.72 1.60 3.49
N PRO A 375 24.73 2.22 4.17
CA PRO A 375 25.02 2.96 5.38
C PRO A 375 25.76 2.05 6.37
N ILE A 376 26.75 2.62 7.06
CA ILE A 376 27.54 1.91 8.08
C ILE A 376 27.39 2.55 9.47
N SER A 377 26.69 3.68 9.54
CA SER A 377 26.43 4.41 10.78
C SER A 377 25.12 5.17 10.68
N TRP A 378 24.39 5.22 11.79
CA TRP A 378 23.08 5.84 11.93
C TRP A 378 23.07 6.72 13.17
N ASP A 379 22.37 7.85 13.08
CA ASP A 379 22.06 8.75 14.18
C ASP A 379 20.59 9.16 14.04
N TRP A 380 19.76 8.46 14.80
CA TRP A 380 18.33 8.74 14.88
C TRP A 380 18.08 9.82 15.91
N ASN A 381 17.16 10.73 15.60
CA ASN A 381 16.58 11.68 16.54
C ASN A 381 15.06 11.50 16.54
N PHE A 382 14.53 11.09 17.69
CA PHE A 382 13.12 10.89 17.95
C PHE A 382 12.66 11.95 18.96
N GLN A 383 12.34 13.15 18.47
CA GLN A 383 11.96 14.27 19.34
C GLN A 383 10.85 13.84 20.31
N GLY A 384 11.04 14.00 21.61
CA GLY A 384 10.01 13.67 22.61
C GLY A 384 9.76 12.18 22.86
N ALA A 385 10.53 11.27 22.25
CA ALA A 385 10.46 9.83 22.51
C ALA A 385 11.50 9.35 23.54
N SER A 386 11.37 8.08 23.94
CA SER A 386 12.33 7.35 24.77
C SER A 386 12.64 5.98 24.11
N PRO A 387 13.91 5.69 23.75
CA PRO A 387 15.02 6.64 23.73
C PRO A 387 14.76 7.81 22.76
N ASN A 388 15.37 8.96 23.02
CA ASN A 388 15.27 10.14 22.14
C ASN A 388 16.25 10.08 20.96
N THR A 389 17.27 9.22 21.04
CA THR A 389 18.23 8.96 19.97
C THR A 389 18.58 7.47 19.90
N SER A 390 19.14 7.04 18.77
CA SER A 390 19.63 5.67 18.56
C SER A 390 20.74 5.66 17.51
N ASN A 391 21.66 4.70 17.61
CA ASN A 391 22.71 4.46 16.59
C ASN A 391 22.60 3.08 15.94
N LEU A 392 21.51 2.37 16.20
CA LEU A 392 21.19 1.08 15.57
C LEU A 392 20.55 1.32 14.20
N GLU A 393 20.80 0.41 13.25
CA GLU A 393 20.14 0.36 11.93
C GLU A 393 18.62 0.31 12.04
N SER A 394 18.11 -0.52 12.95
CA SER A 394 16.68 -0.61 13.27
C SER A 394 16.45 -0.50 14.77
N THR A 395 15.40 0.21 15.17
CA THR A 395 15.17 0.55 16.59
C THR A 395 13.69 0.83 16.89
N TYR A 396 13.37 0.94 18.17
CA TYR A 396 12.04 1.34 18.64
C TYR A 396 12.13 2.65 19.42
N ALA A 397 11.20 3.56 19.18
CA ALA A 397 11.05 4.79 19.95
C ALA A 397 9.65 4.86 20.60
N LYS A 398 9.60 5.09 21.91
CA LYS A 398 8.35 5.18 22.69
C LYS A 398 7.98 6.62 22.99
N TYR A 399 6.79 7.05 22.57
CA TYR A 399 6.30 8.41 22.81
C TYR A 399 5.38 8.44 24.03
N GLN A 400 5.74 9.19 25.06
CA GLN A 400 5.02 9.19 26.35
C GLN A 400 3.93 10.26 26.43
N LEU A 401 4.07 11.35 25.67
CA LEU A 401 3.18 12.50 25.70
C LEU A 401 2.54 12.68 24.31
N PRO A 402 1.30 13.21 24.24
CA PRO A 402 0.69 13.57 22.98
C PRO A 402 1.37 14.80 22.35
N GLY A 403 1.43 14.83 21.02
CA GLY A 403 2.07 15.89 20.26
C GLY A 403 2.33 15.48 18.81
N VAL A 404 2.82 16.43 18.02
CA VAL A 404 3.43 16.15 16.72
C VAL A 404 4.94 16.27 16.92
N TYR A 405 5.67 15.23 16.58
CA TYR A 405 7.09 15.11 16.84
C TYR A 405 7.85 14.86 15.56
N ASP A 406 8.94 15.58 15.35
CA ASP A 406 9.82 15.31 14.23
C ASP A 406 10.70 14.10 14.54
N VAL A 407 10.87 13.28 13.51
CA VAL A 407 11.79 12.17 13.46
C VAL A 407 12.78 12.46 12.35
N SER A 408 14.06 12.36 12.68
CA SER A 408 15.12 12.44 11.69
C SER A 408 16.07 11.26 11.77
N LEU A 409 16.48 10.77 10.61
CA LEU A 409 17.61 9.87 10.48
C LEU A 409 18.76 10.63 9.82
N THR A 410 19.94 10.54 10.42
CA THR A 410 21.20 10.87 9.77
C THR A 410 21.99 9.58 9.59
N ALA A 411 22.41 9.26 8.36
CA ALA A 411 23.27 8.10 8.11
C ALA A 411 24.52 8.47 7.29
N SER A 412 25.55 7.62 7.34
CA SER A 412 26.81 7.78 6.60
C SER A 412 27.36 6.43 6.13
N GLY A 413 27.97 6.42 4.93
CA GLY A 413 28.49 5.21 4.28
C GLY A 413 30.00 4.94 4.39
N ASP A 414 30.83 5.86 4.91
CA ASP A 414 32.27 5.61 5.04
C ASP A 414 32.92 6.11 6.35
N SER A 415 32.15 6.71 7.27
CA SER A 415 32.59 7.22 8.58
C SER A 415 33.79 8.18 8.56
N ILE A 416 34.26 8.61 7.37
CA ILE A 416 35.49 9.38 7.16
C ILE A 416 35.21 10.62 6.30
N ASN A 417 34.45 10.48 5.23
CA ASN A 417 33.90 11.56 4.43
C ASN A 417 32.40 11.64 4.72
N PHE A 418 32.01 12.59 5.58
CA PHE A 418 30.64 12.82 6.01
C PHE A 418 29.72 13.26 4.85
N ILE A 419 29.39 12.37 3.91
CA ILE A 419 28.14 12.48 3.16
C ILE A 419 27.06 12.10 4.16
N THR A 420 26.67 13.10 4.92
CA THR A 420 25.57 13.04 5.87
C THR A 420 24.37 13.60 5.17
N GLU A 421 23.33 12.79 5.06
CA GLU A 421 22.02 13.26 4.64
C GLU A 421 21.04 13.14 5.80
N THR A 422 19.90 13.80 5.70
CA THR A 422 18.91 13.81 6.77
C THR A 422 17.52 13.80 6.19
N LYS A 423 16.77 12.74 6.49
CA LYS A 423 15.34 12.67 6.20
C LYS A 423 14.56 13.10 7.43
N ASN A 424 13.56 13.97 7.24
CA ASN A 424 12.67 14.43 8.32
C ASN A 424 11.24 14.02 8.00
N GLU A 425 10.56 13.39 8.95
CA GLU A 425 9.13 13.12 8.91
C GLU A 425 8.52 13.38 10.29
N SER A 426 7.20 13.57 10.36
CA SER A 426 6.52 13.83 11.64
C SER A 426 5.67 12.65 12.07
N VAL A 427 5.77 12.31 13.35
CA VAL A 427 4.89 11.35 14.04
C VAL A 427 3.82 12.10 14.81
N VAL A 428 2.56 11.71 14.63
CA VAL A 428 1.42 12.22 15.38
C VAL A 428 1.12 11.26 16.54
N VAL A 429 1.23 11.77 17.76
CA VAL A 429 0.94 11.05 19.00
C VAL A 429 -0.30 11.65 19.64
N MET A 430 -1.38 10.87 19.71
CA MET A 430 -2.62 11.26 20.39
C MET A 430 -2.59 10.88 21.87
N ASN A 431 -3.49 11.46 22.65
CA ASN A 431 -3.67 11.03 24.03
C ASN A 431 -4.24 9.61 24.05
N TYR A 432 -3.67 8.71 24.85
CA TYR A 432 -4.23 7.38 25.04
C TYR A 432 -5.66 7.43 25.59
N VAL A 433 -5.93 8.34 26.54
CA VAL A 433 -7.29 8.55 27.04
C VAL A 433 -7.91 9.71 26.27
N GLY A 434 -8.91 9.40 25.47
CA GLY A 434 -9.62 10.36 24.64
C GLY A 434 -10.62 11.24 25.40
N ASP A 435 -11.25 12.15 24.66
CA ASP A 435 -12.26 13.05 25.21
C ASP A 435 -13.52 12.30 25.67
N GLN A 436 -14.10 12.75 26.77
CA GLN A 436 -15.29 12.14 27.36
C GLN A 436 -16.55 12.37 26.52
N LEU A 437 -17.47 11.42 26.56
CA LEU A 437 -18.79 11.56 25.96
C LEU A 437 -19.75 12.41 26.85
N PRO A 438 -20.74 13.10 26.25
CA PRO A 438 -21.09 13.13 24.83
C PRO A 438 -20.13 13.98 24.00
N TYR A 439 -19.79 13.47 22.81
CA TYR A 439 -18.99 14.19 21.82
C TYR A 439 -19.89 14.77 20.75
N TYR A 440 -19.75 16.08 20.49
CA TYR A 440 -20.43 16.80 19.42
C TYR A 440 -19.42 17.56 18.57
N GLN A 441 -19.56 17.46 17.26
CA GLN A 441 -18.80 18.23 16.29
C GLN A 441 -19.69 18.77 15.18
N GLY A 442 -19.90 20.08 15.19
CA GLY A 442 -20.60 20.84 14.14
C GLY A 442 -19.68 21.81 13.39
N PHE A 443 -18.36 21.68 13.51
CA PHE A 443 -17.35 22.39 12.73
C PHE A 443 -17.22 23.91 12.90
N GLU A 444 -17.94 24.51 13.85
CA GLU A 444 -17.94 25.96 14.10
C GLU A 444 -16.63 26.54 14.66
N ASN A 445 -15.85 25.76 15.40
CA ASN A 445 -14.59 26.19 16.02
C ASN A 445 -13.57 25.04 16.00
N VAL A 446 -13.18 24.61 14.80
CA VAL A 446 -12.33 23.42 14.61
C VAL A 446 -10.92 23.77 14.17
N ASN A 447 -9.94 23.20 14.88
CA ASN A 447 -8.61 23.02 14.34
C ASN A 447 -8.63 21.79 13.43
N PHE A 448 -8.56 22.00 12.12
CA PHE A 448 -8.60 20.90 11.14
C PHE A 448 -7.22 20.24 10.91
N ASN A 449 -6.25 20.50 11.79
CA ASN A 449 -4.92 19.92 11.73
C ASN A 449 -4.77 18.76 12.73
N ALA A 450 -3.73 17.95 12.52
CA ALA A 450 -3.30 16.94 13.49
C ALA A 450 -2.99 17.59 14.85
N PRO A 451 -3.28 16.93 15.99
CA PRO A 451 -3.80 15.57 16.11
C PRO A 451 -5.35 15.47 16.10
N GLU A 452 -6.07 16.58 15.91
CA GLU A 452 -7.54 16.60 15.99
C GLU A 452 -8.19 15.84 14.83
N TRP A 453 -7.68 16.08 13.63
CA TRP A 453 -8.10 15.43 12.38
C TRP A 453 -6.88 15.03 11.56
N ILE A 454 -6.93 13.85 10.95
CA ILE A 454 -5.86 13.32 10.12
C ILE A 454 -6.45 12.86 8.80
N SER A 455 -6.07 13.53 7.71
CA SER A 455 -6.44 13.15 6.34
C SER A 455 -5.24 12.50 5.62
N ASN A 456 -5.52 11.63 4.66
CA ASN A 456 -4.48 11.07 3.78
C ASN A 456 -4.03 12.05 2.69
N ASP A 457 -4.80 13.13 2.47
CA ASP A 457 -4.55 14.16 1.47
C ASP A 457 -5.27 15.48 1.83
N LEU A 458 -5.24 16.46 0.92
CA LEU A 458 -5.75 17.81 1.13
C LEU A 458 -7.18 18.02 0.62
N ASN A 459 -7.91 16.94 0.30
CA ASN A 459 -9.26 17.05 -0.28
C ASN A 459 -10.36 17.25 0.76
N TRP A 460 -10.08 16.98 2.04
CA TRP A 460 -10.99 17.29 3.14
C TRP A 460 -10.76 18.72 3.63
N SER A 461 -11.82 19.48 3.80
CA SER A 461 -11.74 20.85 4.31
C SER A 461 -13.00 21.25 5.08
N ILE A 462 -12.87 22.26 5.93
CA ILE A 462 -14.04 22.97 6.48
C ILE A 462 -14.51 24.00 5.45
N THR A 463 -15.82 24.14 5.28
CA THR A 463 -16.42 25.08 4.32
C THR A 463 -17.55 25.88 4.99
N ASP A 464 -17.72 27.12 4.55
CA ASP A 464 -18.85 28.01 4.86
C ASP A 464 -19.84 28.14 3.69
N GLU A 465 -19.65 27.37 2.61
CA GLU A 465 -20.57 27.35 1.45
C GLU A 465 -21.98 26.89 1.86
N VAL A 466 -22.04 26.00 2.84
CA VAL A 466 -23.26 25.38 3.36
C VAL A 466 -22.98 24.77 4.74
N SER A 467 -24.04 24.60 5.52
CA SER A 467 -24.05 23.80 6.74
C SER A 467 -25.45 23.19 6.93
N TYR A 468 -25.56 22.16 7.76
CA TYR A 468 -26.88 21.74 8.24
C TYR A 468 -27.33 22.61 9.42
N ASN A 469 -26.40 22.90 10.33
CA ASN A 469 -26.60 23.80 11.46
C ASN A 469 -25.35 24.66 11.68
N GLY A 470 -25.52 25.93 12.08
CA GLY A 470 -24.38 26.84 12.25
C GLY A 470 -23.90 27.43 10.93
N SER A 471 -22.62 27.78 10.85
CA SER A 471 -22.01 28.45 9.69
C SER A 471 -21.05 27.56 8.92
N TYR A 472 -20.58 26.44 9.48
CA TYR A 472 -19.54 25.63 8.88
C TYR A 472 -19.90 24.15 8.83
N CYS A 473 -19.40 23.43 7.83
CA CYS A 473 -19.45 21.96 7.80
C CYS A 473 -18.18 21.37 7.19
N LEU A 474 -18.07 20.04 7.23
CA LEU A 474 -17.00 19.29 6.59
C LEU A 474 -17.34 19.01 5.12
N LYS A 475 -16.41 19.28 4.22
CA LYS A 475 -16.50 19.03 2.78
C LYS A 475 -15.38 18.10 2.35
N LEU A 476 -15.72 17.10 1.54
CA LEU A 476 -14.78 16.34 0.74
C LEU A 476 -14.87 16.82 -0.71
N GLN A 477 -13.76 17.33 -1.24
CA GLN A 477 -13.59 17.70 -2.65
C GLN A 477 -13.41 16.45 -3.52
N ASN A 478 -14.50 15.72 -3.74
CA ASN A 478 -14.51 14.52 -4.57
C ASN A 478 -14.69 14.83 -6.07
N GLN A 479 -15.26 16.00 -6.39
CA GLN A 479 -15.48 16.40 -7.77
C GLN A 479 -14.13 16.54 -8.51
N GLY A 480 -13.92 15.65 -9.49
CA GLY A 480 -12.71 15.66 -10.32
C GLY A 480 -11.70 14.58 -9.93
N LEU A 481 -11.94 13.85 -8.84
CA LEU A 481 -11.15 12.67 -8.49
C LEU A 481 -11.47 11.51 -9.45
N ALA A 482 -10.45 10.71 -9.75
CA ALA A 482 -10.60 9.51 -10.56
C ALA A 482 -11.52 8.49 -9.86
N GLU A 483 -12.21 7.66 -10.64
CA GLU A 483 -12.97 6.53 -10.07
C GLU A 483 -12.01 5.55 -9.38
N GLY A 484 -12.40 5.07 -8.21
CA GLY A 484 -11.58 4.21 -7.36
C GLY A 484 -10.66 4.96 -6.40
N THR A 485 -10.49 6.28 -6.54
CA THR A 485 -9.72 7.07 -5.57
C THR A 485 -10.33 6.97 -4.17
N LYS A 486 -9.50 6.58 -3.19
CA LYS A 486 -9.90 6.47 -1.78
C LYS A 486 -9.49 7.73 -1.01
N GLN A 487 -10.39 8.22 -0.17
CA GLN A 487 -10.23 9.42 0.64
C GLN A 487 -10.56 9.07 2.09
N THR A 488 -9.67 9.42 3.03
CA THR A 488 -9.82 9.07 4.44
C THR A 488 -9.67 10.28 5.35
N LEU A 489 -10.53 10.34 6.36
CA LEU A 489 -10.44 11.30 7.46
C LEU A 489 -10.60 10.57 8.79
N GLU A 490 -9.58 10.64 9.63
CA GLU A 490 -9.53 9.98 10.94
C GLU A 490 -9.71 10.99 12.07
N SER A 491 -10.45 10.58 13.10
CA SER A 491 -10.64 11.38 14.31
C SER A 491 -9.45 11.26 15.27
N LYS A 492 -9.36 12.21 16.20
CA LYS A 492 -8.71 12.01 17.50
C LYS A 492 -9.33 10.88 18.32
N THR A 493 -8.70 10.57 19.44
CA THR A 493 -9.18 9.60 20.43
C THR A 493 -10.37 10.13 21.23
N LEU A 494 -11.36 9.27 21.45
CA LEU A 494 -12.52 9.49 22.30
C LEU A 494 -12.61 8.37 23.36
N ASN A 495 -13.13 8.72 24.53
CA ASN A 495 -13.32 7.76 25.61
C ASN A 495 -14.77 7.24 25.61
N LEU A 496 -14.94 5.96 25.25
CA LEU A 496 -16.21 5.24 25.26
C LEU A 496 -16.29 4.21 26.40
N SER A 497 -15.34 4.20 27.34
CA SER A 497 -15.20 3.12 28.32
C SER A 497 -16.27 3.09 29.41
N ASP A 498 -17.06 4.16 29.59
CA ASP A 498 -18.03 4.24 30.68
C ASP A 498 -19.36 3.53 30.38
N SER A 499 -19.48 2.89 29.21
CA SER A 499 -20.65 2.10 28.81
C SER A 499 -20.24 0.94 27.91
N SER A 500 -21.03 -0.14 27.89
CA SER A 500 -20.86 -1.24 26.94
C SER A 500 -21.42 -0.95 25.54
N LYS A 501 -22.03 0.23 25.36
CA LYS A 501 -22.67 0.66 24.12
C LYS A 501 -22.57 2.18 23.95
N ALA A 502 -22.25 2.61 22.73
CA ALA A 502 -22.36 3.99 22.29
C ALA A 502 -23.11 4.08 20.95
N TYR A 503 -23.74 5.23 20.74
CA TYR A 503 -24.48 5.58 19.53
C TYR A 503 -23.70 6.67 18.80
N PHE A 504 -23.50 6.48 17.50
CA PHE A 504 -22.81 7.44 16.65
C PHE A 504 -23.75 7.83 15.50
N THR A 505 -24.05 9.13 15.40
CA THR A 505 -24.81 9.72 14.29
C THR A 505 -24.06 10.88 13.64
N PHE A 506 -24.39 11.18 12.38
CA PHE A 506 -23.95 12.39 11.69
C PHE A 506 -24.91 12.75 10.56
N LYS A 507 -24.94 14.01 10.17
CA LYS A 507 -25.65 14.50 8.99
C LYS A 507 -24.74 14.42 7.77
N TYR A 508 -25.30 14.07 6.63
CA TYR A 508 -24.57 14.08 5.37
C TYR A 508 -25.47 14.49 4.22
N ALA A 509 -24.84 15.04 3.17
CA ALA A 509 -25.50 15.36 1.91
C ALA A 509 -24.58 15.03 0.74
N TYR A 510 -25.16 14.41 -0.29
CA TYR A 510 -24.44 14.01 -1.50
C TYR A 510 -25.40 13.84 -2.69
N ALA A 511 -24.95 14.23 -3.88
CA ALA A 511 -25.62 13.95 -5.14
C ALA A 511 -24.63 13.40 -6.16
N ARG A 512 -25.08 12.49 -7.02
CA ARG A 512 -24.27 12.03 -8.16
C ARG A 512 -24.25 13.10 -9.25
N LYS A 513 -23.30 12.98 -10.19
CA LYS A 513 -23.39 13.75 -11.45
C LYS A 513 -24.32 13.07 -12.44
N ASN A 514 -24.30 11.74 -12.48
CA ASN A 514 -25.15 10.92 -13.32
C ASN A 514 -25.37 9.53 -12.69
N SER A 515 -26.22 8.73 -13.32
CA SER A 515 -26.62 7.42 -12.82
C SER A 515 -25.51 6.37 -12.80
N SER A 516 -24.41 6.57 -13.54
CA SER A 516 -23.25 5.68 -13.55
C SER A 516 -22.30 5.87 -12.36
N ASN A 517 -22.36 7.01 -11.64
CA ASN A 517 -21.50 7.20 -10.47
C ASN A 517 -21.89 6.24 -9.33
N ASN A 518 -20.89 5.54 -8.80
CA ASN A 518 -21.02 4.45 -7.83
C ASN A 518 -20.29 4.74 -6.50
N ASP A 519 -20.18 6.02 -6.13
CA ASP A 519 -19.54 6.46 -4.89
C ASP A 519 -20.18 5.82 -3.65
N PHE A 520 -19.38 5.54 -2.62
CA PHE A 520 -19.87 5.06 -1.33
C PHE A 520 -19.00 5.53 -0.16
N LEU A 521 -19.62 5.60 1.02
CA LEU A 521 -18.97 6.01 2.26
C LEU A 521 -18.92 4.83 3.24
N ARG A 522 -17.74 4.55 3.79
CA ARG A 522 -17.57 3.63 4.93
C ARG A 522 -17.25 4.41 6.19
N ILE A 523 -17.79 3.94 7.29
CA ILE A 523 -17.47 4.41 8.64
C ILE A 523 -16.79 3.26 9.33
N LEU A 524 -15.54 3.46 9.73
CA LEU A 524 -14.72 2.49 10.43
C LEU A 524 -14.54 2.94 11.88
N GLY A 525 -14.43 1.98 12.78
CA GLY A 525 -14.05 2.19 14.17
C GLY A 525 -12.74 1.49 14.45
N SER A 526 -11.96 2.04 15.37
CA SER A 526 -10.78 1.42 15.94
C SER A 526 -10.90 1.41 17.47
N TYR A 527 -10.52 0.28 18.06
CA TYR A 527 -10.48 0.07 19.51
C TYR A 527 -9.06 0.08 20.07
N ASP A 528 -8.07 0.43 19.24
CA ASP A 528 -6.66 0.29 19.56
C ASP A 528 -5.85 1.50 19.08
N CYS A 529 -6.46 2.70 19.12
CA CYS A 529 -5.83 3.94 18.65
C CYS A 529 -5.40 3.91 17.17
N GLY A 530 -6.16 3.22 16.33
CA GLY A 530 -5.97 3.15 14.89
C GLY A 530 -4.96 2.11 14.42
N LYS A 531 -4.54 1.13 15.26
CA LYS A 531 -3.72 0.00 14.78
C LYS A 531 -4.53 -0.86 13.83
N THR A 532 -5.77 -1.14 14.20
CA THR A 532 -6.71 -1.88 13.40
C THR A 532 -7.98 -1.07 13.22
N TRP A 533 -8.55 -1.20 12.02
CA TRP A 533 -9.79 -0.52 11.63
C TRP A 533 -10.78 -1.57 11.19
N ALA A 534 -12.02 -1.44 11.65
CA ALA A 534 -13.07 -2.36 11.27
C ALA A 534 -14.34 -1.60 10.91
N THR A 535 -14.93 -1.94 9.76
CA THR A 535 -16.12 -1.30 9.22
C THR A 535 -17.31 -1.45 10.18
N ARG A 536 -17.91 -0.31 10.55
CA ARG A 536 -19.11 -0.22 11.39
C ARG A 536 -20.36 0.05 10.55
N LYS A 537 -20.22 0.78 9.44
CA LYS A 537 -21.30 1.04 8.50
C LYS A 537 -20.74 1.25 7.09
N ILE A 538 -21.48 0.79 6.10
CA ILE A 538 -21.30 1.16 4.70
C ILE A 538 -22.60 1.85 4.27
N ILE A 539 -22.46 3.04 3.69
CA ILE A 539 -23.53 3.77 3.03
C ILE A 539 -23.25 3.61 1.54
N TYR A 540 -23.91 2.61 0.94
CA TYR A 540 -23.79 2.33 -0.49
C TYR A 540 -24.37 3.47 -1.31
N THR A 541 -24.04 3.53 -2.59
CA THR A 541 -24.46 4.60 -3.51
C THR A 541 -25.95 4.92 -3.42
N ASN A 542 -26.82 3.91 -3.43
CA ASN A 542 -28.28 4.09 -3.34
C ASN A 542 -28.75 4.70 -2.01
N GLN A 543 -27.98 4.54 -0.94
CA GLN A 543 -28.26 5.11 0.38
C GLN A 543 -27.60 6.49 0.54
N LEU A 544 -26.46 6.70 -0.11
CA LEU A 544 -25.65 7.92 -0.03
C LEU A 544 -26.32 9.10 -0.71
N ILE A 545 -27.10 8.86 -1.78
CA ILE A 545 -27.81 9.90 -2.52
C ILE A 545 -28.83 10.59 -1.62
N THR A 546 -28.71 11.91 -1.51
CA THR A 546 -29.64 12.76 -0.75
C THR A 546 -30.40 13.78 -1.62
N ALA A 547 -29.94 14.01 -2.85
CA ALA A 547 -30.56 14.89 -3.84
C ALA A 547 -30.53 14.26 -5.25
N ALA A 548 -31.22 14.88 -6.21
CA ALA A 548 -31.21 14.43 -7.60
C ALA A 548 -29.84 14.61 -8.27
N ASP A 549 -29.58 13.81 -9.32
CA ASP A 549 -28.33 13.85 -10.08
C ASP A 549 -28.12 15.25 -10.71
N GLN A 550 -26.93 15.83 -10.54
CA GLN A 550 -26.60 17.19 -11.01
C GLN A 550 -25.09 17.39 -11.16
N ASN A 551 -24.66 18.24 -12.09
CA ASN A 551 -23.24 18.42 -12.43
C ASN A 551 -22.40 19.08 -11.33
N ASN A 552 -23.00 19.97 -10.54
CA ASN A 552 -22.39 20.64 -9.39
C ASN A 552 -23.38 20.56 -8.24
N PHE A 553 -22.95 20.07 -7.08
CA PHE A 553 -23.82 19.88 -5.93
C PHE A 553 -23.39 20.75 -4.74
N ILE A 554 -24.30 21.62 -4.31
CA ILE A 554 -24.28 22.30 -3.02
C ILE A 554 -25.65 22.03 -2.37
N PRO A 555 -25.72 21.39 -1.20
CA PRO A 555 -26.98 20.96 -0.61
C PRO A 555 -27.86 22.13 -0.14
N THR A 556 -29.16 21.94 -0.24
CA THR A 556 -30.18 22.72 0.49
C THR A 556 -30.52 22.03 1.82
N TYR A 557 -31.16 22.75 2.74
CA TYR A 557 -31.50 22.22 4.07
C TYR A 557 -32.33 20.90 4.01
N SER A 558 -33.22 20.75 3.03
CA SER A 558 -34.04 19.54 2.86
C SER A 558 -33.27 18.32 2.30
N GLU A 559 -32.05 18.52 1.80
CA GLU A 559 -31.25 17.49 1.15
C GLU A 559 -30.21 16.86 2.10
N TRP A 560 -30.30 17.14 3.40
CA TRP A 560 -29.47 16.50 4.42
C TRP A 560 -30.17 15.26 4.97
N LYS A 561 -29.46 14.13 5.00
CA LYS A 561 -29.89 12.89 5.68
C LYS A 561 -29.07 12.65 6.93
N GLU A 562 -29.59 11.81 7.82
CA GLU A 562 -28.86 11.36 9.00
C GLU A 562 -28.41 9.90 8.86
N ALA A 563 -27.13 9.67 9.10
CA ALA A 563 -26.58 8.34 9.24
C ALA A 563 -26.57 7.94 10.71
N ASN A 564 -27.10 6.75 10.99
CA ASN A 564 -27.10 6.14 12.31
C ASN A 564 -26.22 4.88 12.32
N ILE A 565 -25.23 4.83 13.20
CA ILE A 565 -24.42 3.64 13.50
C ILE A 565 -24.96 3.02 14.78
N VAL A 566 -25.76 1.97 14.64
CA VAL A 566 -26.68 1.48 15.70
C VAL A 566 -25.96 0.67 16.81
N SER A 567 -24.65 0.45 16.70
CA SER A 567 -23.92 -0.27 17.74
C SER A 567 -22.40 -0.14 17.61
N LEU A 568 -21.82 0.86 18.26
CA LEU A 568 -20.48 0.66 18.84
C LEU A 568 -20.72 -0.16 20.11
N ILE A 569 -20.33 -1.43 20.09
CA ILE A 569 -20.55 -2.39 21.18
C ILE A 569 -19.22 -2.94 21.69
N GLY A 570 -19.21 -3.33 22.96
CA GLY A 570 -18.19 -4.13 23.63
C GLY A 570 -16.74 -3.80 23.24
N PRO A 571 -16.15 -4.47 22.23
CA PRO A 571 -14.77 -4.22 21.82
C PRO A 571 -14.41 -2.76 21.51
N PHE A 572 -15.37 -1.94 21.06
CA PHE A 572 -15.11 -0.53 20.71
C PHE A 572 -15.34 0.46 21.88
N CYS A 573 -15.85 -0.03 23.01
CA CYS A 573 -16.09 0.77 24.20
C CYS A 573 -14.81 0.86 25.05
N VAL A 574 -13.82 1.56 24.51
CA VAL A 574 -12.48 1.70 25.07
C VAL A 574 -12.13 3.17 25.29
N SER A 575 -11.09 3.45 26.08
CA SER A 575 -10.65 4.81 26.37
C SER A 575 -9.97 5.52 25.20
N ASN A 576 -9.52 4.77 24.19
CA ASN A 576 -8.73 5.22 23.04
C ASN A 576 -9.46 4.99 21.71
N PHE A 577 -10.79 5.05 21.72
CA PHE A 577 -11.60 4.79 20.53
C PHE A 577 -11.36 5.86 19.47
N ARG A 578 -11.30 5.45 18.20
CA ARG A 578 -11.22 6.37 17.04
C ARG A 578 -12.21 5.95 15.97
N PHE A 579 -12.67 6.90 15.17
CA PHE A 579 -13.45 6.64 13.97
C PHE A 579 -12.78 7.19 12.72
N LYS A 580 -13.13 6.63 11.56
CA LYS A 580 -12.64 7.05 10.26
C LYS A 580 -13.78 7.08 9.25
N PHE A 581 -13.85 8.17 8.49
CA PHE A 581 -14.59 8.22 7.23
C PHE A 581 -13.68 7.74 6.11
N GLU A 582 -14.11 6.75 5.34
CA GLU A 582 -13.45 6.27 4.12
C GLU A 582 -14.42 6.41 2.95
N PHE A 583 -14.18 7.37 2.08
CA PHE A 583 -14.96 7.60 0.88
C PHE A 583 -14.23 7.02 -0.32
N ASN A 584 -14.95 6.31 -1.19
CA ASN A 584 -14.42 5.81 -2.45
C ASN A 584 -15.14 6.54 -3.59
N SER A 585 -14.35 7.23 -4.42
CA SER A 585 -14.86 8.00 -5.56
C SER A 585 -15.43 7.06 -6.63
N GLY A 586 -16.64 7.38 -7.06
CA GLY A 586 -17.29 6.86 -8.26
C GLY A 586 -17.38 7.91 -9.37
N GLY A 587 -16.59 8.98 -9.27
CA GLY A 587 -16.62 10.15 -10.16
C GLY A 587 -17.74 11.15 -9.87
N GLY A 588 -18.45 11.02 -8.75
CA GLY A 588 -19.58 11.87 -8.35
C GLY A 588 -19.22 13.30 -7.94
N ASN A 589 -20.13 13.96 -7.19
CA ASN A 589 -19.87 15.28 -6.62
C ASN A 589 -19.20 15.19 -5.25
N ASN A 590 -18.95 16.37 -4.67
CA ASN A 590 -18.48 16.55 -3.30
C ASN A 590 -19.47 15.94 -2.28
N LEU A 591 -18.91 15.46 -1.16
CA LEU A 591 -19.66 14.99 0.01
C LEU A 591 -19.58 16.04 1.11
N TYR A 592 -20.71 16.33 1.74
CA TYR A 592 -20.80 17.22 2.90
C TYR A 592 -21.21 16.43 4.14
N ILE A 593 -20.56 16.68 5.27
CA ILE A 593 -20.82 16.04 6.57
C ILE A 593 -20.93 17.12 7.64
N ASP A 594 -21.90 16.96 8.54
CA ASP A 594 -22.11 17.88 9.65
C ASP A 594 -22.65 17.14 10.88
N ASN A 595 -22.69 17.80 12.04
CA ASN A 595 -23.29 17.32 13.28
C ASN A 595 -22.90 15.88 13.66
N ILE A 596 -21.60 15.61 13.77
CA ILE A 596 -21.13 14.32 14.30
C ILE A 596 -21.45 14.26 15.80
N ASN A 597 -22.17 13.23 16.20
CA ASN A 597 -22.63 13.02 17.57
C ASN A 597 -22.24 11.61 18.03
N ILE A 598 -21.61 11.50 19.20
CA ILE A 598 -21.35 10.22 19.87
C ILE A 598 -21.81 10.32 21.32
N SER A 599 -22.68 9.41 21.76
CA SER A 599 -23.22 9.43 23.13
C SER A 599 -23.61 8.03 23.63
N TYR A 600 -23.87 7.91 24.93
CA TYR A 600 -24.32 6.64 25.54
C TYR A 600 -25.83 6.37 25.39
N GLY A 601 -26.62 7.38 25.02
CA GLY A 601 -28.06 7.26 24.81
C GLY A 601 -28.43 7.23 23.32
N ASN A 602 -29.48 6.49 22.96
CA ASN A 602 -30.02 6.55 21.60
C ASN A 602 -30.82 7.85 21.44
N THR A 603 -30.15 8.95 21.12
CA THR A 603 -30.81 10.25 20.90
C THR A 603 -31.28 10.35 19.44
N THR A 604 -32.09 9.40 18.97
CA THR A 604 -32.81 9.51 17.70
C THR A 604 -34.11 10.24 17.94
N GLY A 605 -34.07 11.57 17.91
CA GLY A 605 -35.24 12.41 18.07
C GLY A 605 -34.86 13.88 18.02
N THR A 606 -35.70 14.67 17.35
CA THR A 606 -35.70 16.14 17.33
C THR A 606 -35.95 16.79 18.71
N ASP A 607 -35.58 16.12 19.80
CA ASP A 607 -35.57 16.67 21.14
C ASP A 607 -34.20 17.25 21.43
N SER A 608 -33.98 18.42 20.84
CA SER A 608 -33.27 19.54 21.45
C SER A 608 -31.96 19.23 22.19
N PHE A 609 -30.91 18.96 21.42
CA PHE A 609 -29.57 19.48 21.75
C PHE A 609 -29.13 20.47 20.67
N ILE A 610 -30.02 21.42 20.32
CA ILE A 610 -29.55 22.80 20.17
C ILE A 610 -28.81 23.07 21.47
N ASN A 611 -27.55 23.48 21.39
CA ASN A 611 -26.80 23.98 22.52
C ASN A 611 -27.75 24.82 23.40
N GLN A 612 -28.23 24.28 24.52
CA GLN A 612 -29.20 24.94 25.42
C GLN A 612 -28.42 25.99 26.22
N GLU A 613 -27.80 26.92 25.51
CA GLU A 613 -26.96 27.93 26.10
C GLU A 613 -27.85 28.94 26.80
N ILE A 614 -27.77 28.89 28.13
CA ILE A 614 -28.13 30.00 28.98
C ILE A 614 -26.83 30.73 29.29
N SER A 615 -26.72 31.97 28.81
CA SER A 615 -25.56 32.84 29.05
C SER A 615 -25.88 33.87 30.12
N VAL A 616 -24.87 34.17 30.93
CA VAL A 616 -24.94 35.11 32.05
C VAL A 616 -23.69 35.97 31.97
N TYR A 617 -23.83 37.25 31.60
CA TYR A 617 -22.71 38.15 31.35
C TYR A 617 -23.05 39.62 31.65
N PRO A 618 -22.07 40.49 31.90
CA PRO A 618 -20.66 40.15 32.10
C PRO A 618 -20.46 39.35 33.39
N ASN A 619 -19.41 38.56 33.46
CA ASN A 619 -18.97 37.91 34.67
C ASN A 619 -17.43 38.00 34.74
N PRO A 620 -16.85 38.81 35.64
CA PRO A 620 -17.51 39.54 36.74
C PRO A 620 -18.43 40.68 36.29
N SER A 621 -19.40 41.07 37.12
CA SER A 621 -20.32 42.20 36.87
C SER A 621 -20.36 43.19 38.04
N SER A 622 -20.59 44.47 37.75
CA SER A 622 -20.73 45.56 38.73
C SER A 622 -22.19 45.95 38.96
N ASP A 623 -22.91 46.37 37.92
CA ASP A 623 -24.25 46.95 38.09
C ASP A 623 -25.37 46.13 37.48
N PHE A 624 -25.11 45.47 36.35
CA PHE A 624 -26.12 44.74 35.59
C PHE A 624 -25.61 43.37 35.11
N LEU A 625 -26.49 42.38 35.19
CA LEU A 625 -26.26 41.04 34.70
C LEU A 625 -27.27 40.73 33.60
N LYS A 626 -26.78 40.53 32.38
CA LYS A 626 -27.58 40.13 31.23
C LYS A 626 -27.67 38.61 31.17
N ILE A 627 -28.89 38.13 31.08
CA ILE A 627 -29.23 36.71 31.02
C ILE A 627 -29.94 36.47 29.70
N SER A 628 -29.42 35.55 28.89
CA SER A 628 -30.05 35.14 27.64
C SER A 628 -30.28 33.63 27.63
N ALA A 629 -31.45 33.20 27.18
CA ALA A 629 -31.83 31.80 27.07
C ALA A 629 -32.44 31.48 25.69
N PHE A 630 -32.38 30.22 25.29
CA PHE A 630 -32.92 29.71 24.02
C PHE A 630 -34.47 29.71 23.96
N LYS A 631 -35.14 29.81 25.11
CA LYS A 631 -36.60 29.93 25.30
C LYS A 631 -36.91 31.03 26.32
N ASN A 632 -38.18 31.39 26.48
CA ASN A 632 -38.59 32.36 27.49
C ASN A 632 -38.23 31.82 28.89
N ILE A 633 -37.61 32.67 29.70
CA ILE A 633 -37.25 32.37 31.07
C ILE A 633 -38.51 32.48 31.92
N ASP A 634 -38.84 31.45 32.70
CA ASP A 634 -40.02 31.46 33.57
C ASP A 634 -39.69 32.05 34.94
N GLU A 635 -38.52 31.72 35.47
CA GLU A 635 -38.11 32.10 36.83
C GLU A 635 -36.59 32.17 36.95
N ILE A 636 -36.11 33.16 37.70
CA ILE A 636 -34.70 33.32 38.07
C ILE A 636 -34.62 33.44 39.58
N THR A 637 -33.71 32.68 40.19
CA THR A 637 -33.43 32.72 41.63
C THR A 637 -31.93 32.83 41.85
N ILE A 638 -31.48 33.75 42.71
CA ILE A 638 -30.05 33.92 43.03
C ILE A 638 -29.82 33.62 44.50
N TYR A 639 -28.75 32.88 44.77
CA TYR A 639 -28.27 32.54 46.10
C TYR A 639 -26.87 33.09 46.33
N ASP A 640 -26.59 33.53 47.56
CA ASP A 640 -25.23 33.85 48.00
C ASP A 640 -24.39 32.59 48.27
N ILE A 641 -23.11 32.77 48.63
CA ILE A 641 -22.19 31.66 48.94
C ILE A 641 -22.64 30.76 50.11
N MET A 642 -23.55 31.24 50.96
CA MET A 642 -24.10 30.47 52.08
C MET A 642 -25.39 29.73 51.68
N GLY A 643 -25.80 29.82 50.40
CA GLY A 643 -27.03 29.23 49.90
C GLY A 643 -28.29 30.03 50.28
N LYS A 644 -28.16 31.25 50.82
CA LYS A 644 -29.31 32.09 51.13
C LYS A 644 -29.82 32.75 49.85
N GLN A 645 -31.12 32.61 49.59
CA GLN A 645 -31.77 33.29 48.47
C GLN A 645 -31.72 34.82 48.67
N VAL A 646 -31.11 35.52 47.72
CA VAL A 646 -30.97 37.00 47.71
C VAL A 646 -31.87 37.67 46.68
N TYR A 647 -32.33 36.93 45.68
CA TYR A 647 -33.25 37.44 44.65
C TYR A 647 -34.10 36.31 44.08
N SER A 648 -35.36 36.61 43.75
CA SER A 648 -36.20 35.74 42.93
C SER A 648 -37.19 36.58 42.12
N ASN A 649 -37.37 36.25 40.85
CA ASN A 649 -38.34 36.90 39.99
C ASN A 649 -38.86 35.96 38.90
N LYS A 650 -40.13 36.12 38.53
CA LYS A 650 -40.73 35.43 37.39
C LYS A 650 -40.74 36.34 36.17
N THR A 651 -40.45 35.80 35.01
CA THR A 651 -40.47 36.54 33.75
C THR A 651 -41.06 35.66 32.65
N ASN A 652 -41.17 36.19 31.44
CA ASN A 652 -41.56 35.45 30.24
C ASN A 652 -40.84 36.04 29.01
N THR A 653 -39.56 36.38 29.19
CA THR A 653 -38.70 36.97 28.15
C THR A 653 -37.52 36.06 27.85
N LYS A 654 -37.01 36.07 26.61
CA LYS A 654 -35.79 35.33 26.25
C LYS A 654 -34.51 35.95 26.80
N THR A 655 -34.55 37.26 27.03
CA THR A 655 -33.44 38.04 27.58
C THR A 655 -33.91 38.89 28.75
N LEU A 656 -33.09 38.99 29.78
CA LEU A 656 -33.34 39.84 30.96
C LEU A 656 -32.07 40.57 31.35
N ASP A 657 -32.18 41.88 31.56
CA ASP A 657 -31.15 42.69 32.18
C ASP A 657 -31.50 42.88 33.66
N LEU A 658 -30.75 42.22 34.53
CA LEU A 658 -30.96 42.23 35.96
C LEU A 658 -30.05 43.26 36.63
N ASN A 659 -30.65 44.22 37.35
CA ASN A 659 -29.89 45.15 38.18
C ASN A 659 -29.41 44.45 39.46
N ILE A 660 -28.09 44.37 39.64
CA ILE A 660 -27.41 43.77 40.80
C ILE A 660 -26.60 44.80 41.61
N SER A 661 -26.75 46.10 41.35
CA SER A 661 -26.00 47.17 42.04
C SER A 661 -26.14 47.13 43.57
N ASN A 662 -27.29 46.67 44.08
CA ASN A 662 -27.56 46.53 45.51
C ASN A 662 -26.97 45.26 46.14
N PHE A 663 -26.36 44.37 45.34
CA PHE A 663 -25.77 43.14 45.86
C PHE A 663 -24.38 43.46 46.43
N LYS A 664 -24.01 42.78 47.53
CA LYS A 664 -22.67 42.92 48.10
C LYS A 664 -21.66 42.25 47.18
N ASN A 665 -20.41 42.70 47.23
CA ASN A 665 -19.33 42.07 46.49
C ASN A 665 -19.14 40.63 46.95
N GLY A 666 -19.02 39.70 46.01
CA GLY A 666 -18.94 38.28 46.32
C GLY A 666 -19.35 37.37 45.18
N TYR A 667 -19.36 36.06 45.47
CA TYR A 667 -19.74 35.02 44.53
C TYR A 667 -21.21 34.66 44.72
N TYR A 668 -21.93 34.50 43.61
CA TYR A 668 -23.35 34.18 43.60
C TYR A 668 -23.63 33.01 42.67
N SER A 669 -24.58 32.16 43.05
CA SER A 669 -25.16 31.15 42.16
C SER A 669 -26.51 31.62 41.66
N ILE A 670 -26.78 31.43 40.38
CA ILE A 670 -28.03 31.83 39.73
C ILE A 670 -28.68 30.60 39.10
N GLN A 671 -29.90 30.31 39.55
CA GLN A 671 -30.77 29.26 39.04
C GLN A 671 -31.78 29.88 38.07
N ILE A 672 -31.86 29.32 36.86
CA ILE A 672 -32.66 29.85 35.75
C ILE A 672 -33.57 28.73 35.26
N LYS A 673 -34.88 28.95 35.32
CA LYS A 673 -35.92 28.00 34.91
C LYS A 673 -36.50 28.39 33.56
N VAL A 674 -36.58 27.43 32.64
CA VAL A 674 -37.06 27.58 31.26
C VAL A 674 -37.89 26.35 30.90
N GLY A 675 -39.21 26.45 30.97
CA GLY A 675 -40.14 25.32 30.93
C GLY A 675 -39.88 24.32 32.06
N GLU A 676 -39.61 23.07 31.68
CA GLU A 676 -39.24 22.00 32.62
C GLU A 676 -37.73 21.99 32.96
N PHE A 677 -36.93 22.82 32.28
CA PHE A 677 -35.48 22.86 32.47
C PHE A 677 -35.08 23.83 33.58
N ILE A 678 -34.12 23.42 34.40
CA ILE A 678 -33.47 24.25 35.42
C ILE A 678 -31.97 24.21 35.18
N LYS A 679 -31.34 25.37 35.01
CA LYS A 679 -29.87 25.49 34.88
C LYS A 679 -29.32 26.37 36.00
N VAL A 680 -28.20 25.94 36.57
CA VAL A 680 -27.45 26.73 37.55
C VAL A 680 -26.17 27.26 36.91
N LYS A 681 -25.95 28.56 37.04
CA LYS A 681 -24.72 29.27 36.67
C LYS A 681 -24.19 30.01 37.89
N SER A 682 -23.06 30.65 37.74
CA SER A 682 -22.44 31.44 38.80
C SER A 682 -21.82 32.70 38.24
N PHE A 683 -21.84 33.78 39.03
CA PHE A 683 -21.19 35.04 38.68
C PHE A 683 -20.54 35.70 39.91
N ILE A 684 -19.56 36.56 39.63
CA ILE A 684 -18.86 37.37 40.63
C ILE A 684 -19.39 38.80 40.54
N LYS A 685 -19.85 39.34 41.67
CA LYS A 685 -20.17 40.77 41.85
C LYS A 685 -18.92 41.49 42.36
N ASN A 686 -18.46 42.48 41.59
CA ASN A 686 -17.33 43.34 41.93
C ASN A 686 -17.76 44.63 42.62
#